data_AF-A0A8D8RSA0-F1
#
_entry.id   AF-A0A8D8RSA0-F1
#
_cell.length_a   1.000
_cell.length_b   1.000
_cell.length_c   1.000
_cell.angle_alpha   90.00
_cell.angle_beta   90.00
_cell.angle_gamma   90.00
#
_symmetry.space_group_name_H-M   'P 1'
#
loop_
_entity.id
_entity.type
_entity.pdbx_description
1 polymer ?
#
loop_
_entity_poly.entity_id
_entity_poly.type
_entity_poly.pdbx_seq_one_letter_code
_entity_poly.pdbx_strand_id
1 'polypeptide(L)'
;MSFISSSLILNIIFAFLIVVVLINRYANWRKQNVVVTFAVIISWYFSFLIIFILPLDITSTVYRQCTQNNATANETCVQPLNFVEGDTLPHLWRIIYWSTQFLTWFLLPLMQSYAKAGEFHFKLKLKCALYDNFIYYASFFALALLLLVYLMIKQLDVFNIQRLKAIASSASNTWGLFLLVLLLGYALVDIPRELWLSGKRRHLLNKAYFKLSKLSVDKSEAEETLHDILDSLQIVDQYIGVTDVLYQYLSTINQKIPGHVKQNMRRQQRVDEDIIPPSYKTLVNLHSQLIKALQTYGRTHTQWGMMVQQVILLEDIEKNQSNRERSFVHSFPLDHQTSFLVINPRIEWYWRCWIEPKLMLVLGVIAGLMSFAVLWSEVTFFNKSPVLSLFAILFNRSAMTYDYFTIECLTLLGIAYLCFCAYSTVFKIRLLNFVYLAPHQLTDEYSLIFAGMLLCRLTPPLCLNFLGMIHLDSHIIQNHALETYYTQVMGHMDVISIISDGFNIYFPMLMLLLCLATYFSVGSKLLSIVGFHQFLTDDEVTTDLIDEGKVLITREKRKRQRLEETQGRQREFQERFGTGAGTGSTANVRNVPSSRGGSDSSSRPYNSHSMKTNLLEAAAPIEGYHTTEDTSTEVRDPMRDPPRGIFDDI
;
A
#
# COMPACT_ATOMS: atom_id res chain seq x y z
N MET A 1 -0.11 -1.68 43.57
CA MET A 1 -0.13 -2.84 42.65
C MET A 1 -1.23 -2.78 41.59
N SER A 2 -2.44 -2.23 41.85
CA SER A 2 -3.55 -2.23 40.89
C SER A 2 -3.43 -1.21 39.73
N PHE A 3 -2.76 -0.08 39.93
CA PHE A 3 -2.66 0.99 38.92
C PHE A 3 -1.61 0.72 37.83
N ILE A 4 -0.59 -0.08 38.16
CA ILE A 4 0.58 -0.37 37.32
C ILE A 4 0.21 -1.35 36.18
N SER A 5 -0.61 -2.37 36.48
CA SER A 5 -1.18 -3.25 35.45
C SER A 5 -2.10 -2.48 34.50
N SER A 6 -2.75 -1.40 34.95
CA SER A 6 -3.69 -0.62 34.15
C SER A 6 -3.02 0.11 32.98
N SER A 7 -1.79 0.62 33.13
CA SER A 7 -1.11 1.38 32.06
C SER A 7 -0.63 0.49 30.91
N LEU A 8 -0.02 -0.66 31.22
CA LEU A 8 0.38 -1.64 30.20
C LEU A 8 -0.85 -2.21 29.46
N ILE A 9 -1.93 -2.50 30.20
CA ILE A 9 -3.20 -2.94 29.60
C ILE A 9 -3.80 -1.84 28.73
N LEU A 10 -3.74 -0.57 29.15
CA LEU A 10 -4.22 0.56 28.35
C LEU A 10 -3.44 0.69 27.05
N ASN A 11 -2.11 0.58 27.07
CA ASN A 11 -1.27 0.60 25.87
C ASN A 11 -1.59 -0.56 24.91
N ILE A 12 -1.79 -1.76 25.45
CA ILE A 12 -2.23 -2.95 24.70
C ILE A 12 -3.58 -2.71 24.01
N ILE A 13 -4.59 -2.23 24.76
CA ILE A 13 -5.93 -1.96 24.24
C ILE A 13 -5.88 -0.82 23.21
N PHE A 14 -5.11 0.23 23.47
CA PHE A 14 -4.96 1.36 22.57
C PHE A 14 -4.31 0.95 21.25
N ALA A 15 -3.23 0.16 21.29
CA ALA A 15 -2.62 -0.40 20.09
C ALA A 15 -3.61 -1.27 19.29
N PHE A 16 -4.41 -2.09 19.97
CA PHE A 16 -5.44 -2.90 19.33
C PHE A 16 -6.52 -2.04 18.67
N LEU A 17 -7.04 -1.02 19.36
CA LEU A 17 -8.04 -0.09 18.82
C LEU A 17 -7.52 0.65 17.58
N ILE A 18 -6.28 1.15 17.62
CA ILE A 18 -5.63 1.79 16.46
C ILE A 18 -5.63 0.84 15.27
N VAL A 19 -5.19 -0.41 15.48
CA VAL A 19 -5.07 -1.40 14.41
C VAL A 19 -6.44 -1.76 13.82
N VAL A 20 -7.46 -1.94 14.67
CA VAL A 20 -8.83 -2.20 14.21
C VAL A 20 -9.37 -1.03 13.40
N VAL A 21 -9.17 0.21 13.84
CA VAL A 21 -9.60 1.42 13.11
C VAL A 21 -8.86 1.54 11.77
N LEU A 22 -7.55 1.31 11.74
CA LEU A 22 -6.76 1.35 10.51
C LEU A 22 -7.20 0.25 9.53
N ILE A 23 -7.37 -0.98 10.00
CA ILE A 23 -7.80 -2.08 9.13
C ILE A 23 -9.23 -1.85 8.63
N ASN A 24 -10.15 -1.33 9.45
CA ASN A 24 -11.51 -0.98 8.98
C ASN A 24 -11.50 0.15 7.93
N ARG A 25 -10.46 1.00 7.92
CA ARG A 25 -10.28 2.04 6.89
C ARG A 25 -9.80 1.46 5.56
N TYR A 26 -8.94 0.44 5.58
CA TYR A 26 -8.28 -0.12 4.38
C TYR A 26 -8.94 -1.40 3.85
N ALA A 27 -9.45 -2.26 4.72
CA ALA A 27 -9.95 -3.61 4.42
C ALA A 27 -11.47 -3.71 4.51
N ASN A 28 -12.10 -4.45 3.59
CA ASN A 28 -13.53 -4.73 3.63
C ASN A 28 -13.81 -6.09 4.27
N TRP A 29 -14.22 -6.10 5.53
CA TRP A 29 -14.43 -7.35 6.28
C TRP A 29 -15.56 -8.22 5.74
N ARG A 30 -16.48 -7.64 4.95
CA ARG A 30 -17.60 -8.39 4.35
C ARG A 30 -17.23 -9.12 3.06
N LYS A 31 -16.19 -8.66 2.36
CA LYS A 31 -15.75 -9.24 1.09
C LYS A 31 -14.53 -10.14 1.23
N GLN A 32 -13.69 -9.89 2.24
CA GLN A 32 -12.43 -10.60 2.42
C GLN A 32 -12.60 -11.91 3.20
N ASN A 33 -11.70 -12.85 2.94
CA ASN A 33 -11.55 -14.08 3.71
C ASN A 33 -11.26 -13.78 5.18
N VAL A 34 -12.12 -14.26 6.07
CA VAL A 34 -12.03 -14.02 7.53
C VAL A 34 -10.66 -14.45 8.10
N VAL A 35 -10.10 -15.56 7.60
CA VAL A 35 -8.79 -16.08 8.03
C VAL A 35 -7.66 -15.11 7.66
N VAL A 36 -7.72 -14.52 6.47
CA VAL A 36 -6.73 -13.54 6.01
C VAL A 36 -6.83 -12.27 6.86
N THR A 37 -8.04 -11.77 7.08
CA THR A 37 -8.29 -10.59 7.92
C THR A 37 -7.75 -10.79 9.34
N PHE A 38 -7.96 -11.96 9.94
CA PHE A 38 -7.46 -12.27 11.28
C PHE A 38 -5.92 -12.30 11.33
N ALA A 39 -5.26 -12.95 10.37
CA ALA A 39 -3.80 -12.98 10.30
C ALA A 39 -3.20 -11.58 10.10
N VAL A 40 -3.83 -10.74 9.27
CA VAL A 40 -3.43 -9.34 9.09
C VAL A 40 -3.59 -8.58 10.40
N ILE A 41 -4.74 -8.68 11.08
CA ILE A 41 -4.97 -8.00 12.37
C ILE A 41 -3.88 -8.34 13.36
N ILE A 42 -3.54 -9.63 13.51
CA ILE A 42 -2.48 -10.08 14.41
C ILE A 42 -1.11 -9.49 14.01
N SER A 43 -0.78 -9.51 12.72
CA SER A 43 0.51 -8.99 12.24
C SER A 43 0.68 -7.49 12.48
N TRP A 44 -0.36 -6.71 12.21
CA TRP A 44 -0.36 -5.27 12.45
C TRP A 44 -0.36 -5.00 13.95
N TYR A 45 -1.15 -5.74 14.72
CA TYR A 45 -1.21 -5.61 16.16
C TYR A 45 0.16 -5.78 16.82
N PHE A 46 0.88 -6.87 16.55
CA PHE A 46 2.20 -7.05 17.14
C PHE A 46 3.20 -5.97 16.70
N SER A 47 3.16 -5.53 15.45
CA SER A 47 4.04 -4.48 14.95
C SER A 47 3.79 -3.13 15.64
N PHE A 48 2.53 -2.72 15.77
CA PHE A 48 2.17 -1.47 16.47
C PHE A 48 2.41 -1.58 17.98
N LEU A 49 2.23 -2.76 18.55
CA LEU A 49 2.46 -2.99 19.97
C LEU A 49 3.92 -2.76 20.38
N ILE A 50 4.88 -3.11 19.52
CA ILE A 50 6.33 -2.83 19.75
C ILE A 50 6.57 -1.33 19.97
N ILE A 51 5.90 -0.46 19.19
CA ILE A 51 6.07 1.00 19.23
C ILE A 51 5.69 1.57 20.60
N PHE A 52 4.66 1.02 21.25
CA PHE A 52 4.18 1.48 22.55
C PHE A 52 4.89 0.81 23.73
N ILE A 53 5.29 -0.46 23.61
CA ILE A 53 5.96 -1.18 24.70
C ILE A 53 7.43 -0.75 24.86
N LEU A 54 8.12 -0.42 23.76
CA LEU A 54 9.54 -0.11 23.83
C LEU A 54 9.88 1.12 24.72
N PRO A 55 9.16 2.26 24.63
CA PRO A 55 9.33 3.36 25.57
C PRO A 55 9.17 2.97 27.05
N LEU A 56 8.24 2.04 27.35
CA LEU A 56 8.03 1.51 28.70
C LEU A 56 9.20 0.62 29.16
N ASP A 57 9.76 -0.19 28.26
CA ASP A 57 10.95 -1.00 28.56
C ASP A 57 12.18 -0.09 28.80
N ILE A 58 12.35 0.97 28.00
CA ILE A 58 13.44 1.94 28.18
C ILE A 58 13.38 2.62 29.55
N THR A 59 12.23 3.19 29.92
CA THR A 59 12.06 3.85 31.23
C THR A 59 12.21 2.87 32.40
N SER A 60 11.70 1.64 32.25
CA SER A 60 11.90 0.57 33.24
C SER A 60 13.37 0.15 33.35
N THR A 61 14.14 0.22 32.27
CA THR A 61 15.58 -0.06 32.25
C THR A 61 16.36 1.03 32.98
N VAL A 62 16.05 2.30 32.73
CA VAL A 62 16.69 3.43 33.45
C VAL A 62 16.43 3.35 34.96
N TYR A 63 15.20 3.01 35.37
CA TYR A 63 14.90 2.79 36.78
C TYR A 63 15.70 1.62 37.37
N ARG A 64 15.79 0.49 36.66
CA ARG A 64 16.59 -0.67 37.11
C ARG A 64 18.07 -0.32 37.26
N GLN A 65 18.65 0.40 36.29
CA GLN A 65 20.02 0.90 36.37
C GLN A 65 20.23 1.80 37.59
N CYS A 66 19.28 2.71 37.87
CA CYS A 66 19.30 3.53 39.08
C CYS A 66 19.31 2.67 40.35
N THR A 67 18.40 1.69 40.45
CA THR A 67 18.30 0.85 41.67
C THR A 67 19.55 0.01 41.90
N GLN A 68 20.19 -0.48 40.84
CA GLN A 68 21.43 -1.24 40.94
C GLN A 68 22.61 -0.34 41.36
N ASN A 69 22.68 0.88 40.83
CA ASN A 69 23.71 1.86 41.21
C ASN A 69 23.47 2.41 42.63
N ASN A 70 22.23 2.48 43.10
CA ASN A 70 21.95 2.95 44.46
C ASN A 70 22.20 1.92 45.55
N ALA A 71 22.31 0.64 45.21
CA ALA A 71 22.92 -0.35 46.09
C ALA A 71 24.38 0.01 46.45
N THR A 72 25.04 0.90 45.68
CA THR A 72 26.40 1.38 45.94
C THR A 72 26.51 2.86 46.33
N ALA A 73 25.50 3.71 46.10
CA ALA A 73 25.61 5.18 46.21
C ALA A 73 24.57 5.94 47.08
N ASN A 74 23.61 5.28 47.74
CA ASN A 74 22.62 5.92 48.65
C ASN A 74 21.77 7.06 48.03
N GLU A 75 21.54 7.11 46.72
CA GLU A 75 20.55 8.04 46.12
C GLU A 75 19.14 7.42 46.15
N THR A 76 18.10 8.25 46.09
CA THR A 76 16.71 7.80 46.06
C THR A 76 16.20 7.71 44.62
N CYS A 77 16.05 6.49 44.09
CA CYS A 77 15.37 6.28 42.81
C CYS A 77 13.86 6.49 42.97
N VAL A 78 13.28 7.40 42.20
CA VAL A 78 11.82 7.52 42.07
C VAL A 78 11.34 6.48 41.07
N GLN A 79 10.28 5.75 41.40
CA GLN A 79 9.68 4.76 40.50
C GLN A 79 8.90 5.47 39.37
N PRO A 80 9.05 5.05 38.09
CA PRO A 80 8.25 5.59 37.00
C PRO A 80 6.76 5.25 37.19
N LEU A 81 5.88 6.16 36.74
CA LEU A 81 4.43 5.99 36.80
C LEU A 81 3.97 4.70 36.09
N ASN A 82 4.62 4.37 34.97
CA ASN A 82 4.32 3.22 34.12
C ASN A 82 5.31 2.05 34.31
N PHE A 83 5.94 1.93 35.49
CA PHE A 83 6.91 0.87 35.75
C PHE A 83 6.24 -0.51 35.77
N VAL A 84 6.75 -1.46 34.98
CA VAL A 84 6.26 -2.84 34.99
C VAL A 84 7.23 -3.72 35.78
N GLU A 85 6.74 -4.30 36.88
CA GLU A 85 7.55 -5.14 37.77
C GLU A 85 7.55 -6.63 37.34
N GLY A 86 8.68 -7.31 37.50
CA GLY A 86 8.84 -8.76 37.33
C GLY A 86 9.11 -9.27 35.90
N ASP A 87 8.92 -10.57 35.69
CA ASP A 87 9.21 -11.29 34.43
C ASP A 87 8.19 -11.06 33.29
N THR A 88 7.27 -10.12 33.48
CA THR A 88 6.17 -9.86 32.55
C THR A 88 6.65 -9.28 31.21
N LEU A 89 7.52 -8.26 31.24
CA LEU A 89 8.13 -7.66 30.03
C LEU A 89 8.96 -8.67 29.21
N PRO A 90 9.88 -9.46 29.82
CA PRO A 90 10.60 -10.52 29.10
C PRO A 90 9.68 -11.55 28.42
N HIS A 91 8.66 -12.01 29.12
CA HIS A 91 7.71 -12.97 28.56
C HIS A 91 6.88 -12.37 27.43
N LEU A 92 6.45 -11.12 27.57
CA LEU A 92 5.71 -10.39 26.55
C LEU A 92 6.56 -10.20 25.29
N TRP A 93 7.81 -9.75 25.44
CA TRP A 93 8.75 -9.62 24.32
C TRP A 93 9.00 -10.95 23.61
N ARG A 94 9.14 -12.05 24.35
CA ARG A 94 9.29 -13.38 23.77
C ARG A 94 8.07 -13.77 22.95
N ILE A 95 6.85 -13.53 23.45
CA ILE A 95 5.61 -13.80 22.70
C ILE A 95 5.57 -12.95 21.43
N ILE A 96 5.82 -11.65 21.53
CA ILE A 96 5.79 -10.72 20.40
C ILE A 96 6.80 -11.17 19.34
N TYR A 97 8.06 -11.38 19.71
CA TYR A 97 9.13 -11.75 18.79
C TYR A 97 8.86 -13.06 18.05
N TRP A 98 8.58 -14.16 18.77
CA TRP A 98 8.37 -15.44 18.10
C TRP A 98 7.11 -15.44 17.24
N SER A 99 6.08 -14.71 17.67
CA SER A 99 4.89 -14.52 16.85
C SER A 99 5.22 -13.73 15.59
N THR A 100 5.90 -12.58 15.68
CA THR A 100 6.24 -11.78 14.49
C THR A 100 7.16 -12.54 13.53
N GLN A 101 8.12 -13.33 14.03
CA GLN A 101 8.96 -14.19 13.20
C GLN A 101 8.14 -15.27 12.48
N PHE A 102 7.27 -15.98 13.20
CA PHE A 102 6.38 -16.99 12.60
C PHE A 102 5.44 -16.39 11.55
N LEU A 103 4.85 -15.23 11.85
CA LEU A 103 3.98 -14.54 10.90
C LEU A 103 4.75 -14.10 9.64
N THR A 104 5.94 -13.54 9.80
CA THR A 104 6.75 -12.98 8.69
C THR A 104 7.30 -14.07 7.77
N TRP A 105 7.81 -15.16 8.32
CA TRP A 105 8.55 -16.18 7.58
C TRP A 105 7.73 -17.40 7.20
N PHE A 106 6.53 -17.58 7.77
CA PHE A 106 5.72 -18.75 7.48
C PHE A 106 4.28 -18.40 7.11
N LEU A 107 3.53 -17.80 8.04
CA LEU A 107 2.08 -17.65 7.87
C LEU A 107 1.72 -16.71 6.72
N LEU A 108 2.27 -15.49 6.71
CA LEU A 108 1.89 -14.46 5.73
C LEU A 108 2.40 -14.80 4.31
N PRO A 109 3.65 -15.29 4.09
CA PRO A 109 4.08 -15.74 2.78
C PRO A 109 3.23 -16.90 2.22
N LEU A 110 2.85 -17.85 3.08
CA LEU A 110 1.98 -18.96 2.69
C LEU A 110 0.59 -18.47 2.28
N MET A 111 -0.01 -17.58 3.08
CA MET A 111 -1.30 -16.95 2.75
C MET A 111 -1.23 -16.14 1.47
N GLN A 112 -0.11 -15.46 1.22
CA GLN A 112 0.12 -14.66 0.03
C GLN A 112 0.14 -15.54 -1.24
N SER A 113 0.88 -16.66 -1.24
CA SER A 113 0.89 -17.61 -2.36
C SER A 113 -0.45 -18.33 -2.51
N TYR A 114 -1.10 -18.64 -1.38
CA TYR A 114 -2.45 -19.20 -1.39
C TYR A 114 -3.45 -18.26 -2.07
N ALA A 115 -3.44 -16.96 -1.76
CA ALA A 115 -4.35 -16.00 -2.38
C ALA A 115 -4.19 -15.92 -3.92
N LYS A 116 -2.96 -16.12 -4.42
CA LYS A 116 -2.62 -16.07 -5.85
C LYS A 116 -2.82 -17.41 -6.61
N ALA A 117 -2.97 -18.53 -5.92
CA ALA A 117 -3.07 -19.84 -6.57
C ALA A 117 -4.42 -20.04 -7.30
N GLY A 118 -4.35 -20.45 -8.58
CA GLY A 118 -5.49 -20.71 -9.47
C GLY A 118 -6.13 -22.10 -9.35
N GLU A 119 -5.64 -22.95 -8.45
CA GLU A 119 -6.21 -24.28 -8.21
C GLU A 119 -7.63 -24.20 -7.64
N PHE A 120 -8.51 -25.08 -8.09
CA PHE A 120 -9.93 -25.09 -7.70
C PHE A 120 -10.19 -25.75 -6.34
N HIS A 121 -9.34 -26.71 -5.93
CA HIS A 121 -9.52 -27.45 -4.68
C HIS A 121 -8.61 -26.92 -3.56
N PHE A 122 -9.12 -26.88 -2.33
CA PHE A 122 -8.35 -26.42 -1.16
C PHE A 122 -6.99 -27.12 -1.00
N LYS A 123 -6.96 -28.45 -1.11
CA LYS A 123 -5.73 -29.24 -0.92
C LYS A 123 -4.69 -28.95 -2.01
N LEU A 124 -5.12 -28.84 -3.27
CA LEU A 124 -4.25 -28.53 -4.40
C LEU A 124 -3.72 -27.10 -4.28
N LYS A 125 -4.59 -26.16 -3.90
CA LYS A 125 -4.24 -24.77 -3.67
C LYS A 125 -3.20 -24.60 -2.55
N LEU A 126 -3.35 -25.32 -1.44
CA LEU A 126 -2.36 -25.34 -0.36
C LEU A 126 -1.05 -25.99 -0.80
N LYS A 127 -1.10 -27.10 -1.56
CA LYS A 127 0.10 -27.77 -2.08
C LYS A 127 0.89 -26.86 -3.02
N CYS A 128 0.21 -26.16 -3.93
CA CYS A 128 0.84 -25.17 -4.81
C CYS A 128 1.46 -24.03 -4.00
N ALA A 129 0.72 -23.47 -3.03
CA ALA A 129 1.24 -22.39 -2.19
C ALA A 129 2.47 -22.81 -1.37
N LEU A 130 2.50 -24.05 -0.85
CA LEU A 130 3.66 -24.60 -0.15
C LEU A 130 4.84 -24.81 -1.10
N TYR A 131 4.60 -25.30 -2.32
CA TYR A 131 5.65 -25.52 -3.31
C TYR A 131 6.31 -24.21 -3.77
N ASP A 132 5.50 -23.17 -4.04
CA ASP A 132 6.01 -21.85 -4.41
C ASP A 132 6.90 -21.25 -3.31
N ASN A 133 6.47 -21.36 -2.04
CA ASN A 133 7.27 -20.93 -0.90
C ASN A 133 8.51 -21.82 -0.69
N PHE A 134 8.40 -23.13 -0.94
CA PHE A 134 9.52 -24.06 -0.80
C PHE A 134 10.67 -23.72 -1.75
N ILE A 135 10.39 -23.34 -3.00
CA ILE A 135 11.44 -22.91 -3.95
C ILE A 135 12.20 -21.70 -3.38
N TYR A 136 11.46 -20.70 -2.90
CA TYR A 136 12.05 -19.52 -2.28
C TYR A 136 12.91 -19.89 -1.07
N TYR A 137 12.38 -20.65 -0.11
CA TYR A 137 13.13 -21.05 1.08
C TYR A 137 14.29 -22.01 0.80
N ALA A 138 14.20 -22.85 -0.22
CA ALA A 138 15.31 -23.70 -0.66
C ALA A 138 16.51 -22.85 -1.11
N SER A 139 16.27 -21.73 -1.80
CA SER A 139 17.34 -20.80 -2.18
C SER A 139 18.00 -20.13 -0.96
N PHE A 140 17.23 -19.69 0.04
CA PHE A 140 17.78 -19.15 1.31
C PHE A 140 18.55 -20.22 2.09
N PHE A 141 18.04 -21.45 2.10
CA PHE A 141 18.71 -22.56 2.77
C PHE A 141 20.06 -22.89 2.11
N ALA A 142 20.14 -22.87 0.78
CA ALA A 142 21.40 -23.06 0.06
C ALA A 142 22.43 -21.97 0.39
N LEU A 143 21.99 -20.70 0.45
CA LEU A 143 22.84 -19.58 0.87
C LEU A 143 23.29 -19.73 2.34
N ALA A 144 22.38 -20.11 3.23
CA ALA A 144 22.68 -20.36 4.64
C ALA A 144 23.67 -21.51 4.83
N LEU A 145 23.56 -22.57 4.01
CA LEU A 145 24.50 -23.69 4.00
C LEU A 145 25.89 -23.24 3.56
N LEU A 146 25.99 -22.44 2.50
CA LEU A 146 27.26 -21.83 2.05
C LEU A 146 27.91 -20.99 3.15
N LEU A 147 27.13 -20.17 3.85
CA LEU A 147 27.60 -19.36 4.97
C LEU A 147 28.05 -20.24 6.15
N LEU A 148 27.32 -21.31 6.46
CA LEU A 148 27.69 -22.24 7.52
C LEU A 148 29.01 -22.96 7.18
N VAL A 149 29.20 -23.40 5.93
CA VAL A 149 30.47 -23.98 5.45
C VAL A 149 31.60 -22.96 5.59
N TYR A 150 31.39 -21.69 5.22
CA TYR A 150 32.37 -20.63 5.42
C TYR A 150 32.76 -20.44 6.89
N LEU A 151 31.79 -20.45 7.80
CA LEU A 151 32.03 -20.32 9.25
C LEU A 151 32.79 -21.54 9.82
N MET A 152 32.51 -22.74 9.32
CA MET A 152 33.26 -23.95 9.68
C MET A 152 34.72 -23.87 9.24
N ILE A 153 34.98 -23.35 8.02
CA ILE A 153 36.35 -23.13 7.52
C ILE A 153 37.11 -22.14 8.41
N LYS A 154 36.42 -21.15 8.98
CA LYS A 154 36.99 -20.17 9.92
C LYS A 154 37.16 -20.69 11.36
N GLN A 155 36.96 -21.99 11.61
CA GLN A 155 37.15 -22.65 12.91
C GLN A 155 36.33 -22.04 14.06
N LEU A 156 35.14 -21.50 13.76
CA LEU A 156 34.18 -21.18 14.82
C LEU A 156 33.43 -22.46 15.21
N ASP A 157 33.30 -22.74 16.50
CA ASP A 157 32.45 -23.83 17.01
C ASP A 157 30.96 -23.48 16.75
N VAL A 158 30.45 -23.85 15.57
CA VAL A 158 29.08 -23.53 15.12
C VAL A 158 28.04 -24.57 15.57
N PHE A 159 28.45 -25.75 16.03
CA PHE A 159 27.53 -26.88 16.31
C PHE A 159 26.64 -26.73 17.56
N ASN A 160 26.72 -25.62 18.31
CA ASN A 160 25.80 -25.36 19.41
C ASN A 160 24.48 -24.76 18.88
N ILE A 161 23.35 -25.44 19.12
CA ILE A 161 22.00 -24.99 18.76
C ILE A 161 21.69 -23.56 19.25
N GLN A 162 22.23 -23.16 20.40
CA GLN A 162 22.04 -21.81 20.94
C GLN A 162 22.79 -20.77 20.09
N ARG A 163 24.01 -21.09 19.64
CA ARG A 163 24.79 -20.21 18.74
C ARG A 163 24.16 -20.17 17.35
N LEU A 164 23.68 -21.29 16.83
CA LEU A 164 22.97 -21.32 15.54
C LEU A 164 21.70 -20.46 15.58
N LYS A 165 20.92 -20.56 16.67
CA LYS A 165 19.74 -19.71 16.91
C LYS A 165 20.12 -18.22 16.94
N ALA A 166 21.21 -17.88 17.62
CA ALA A 166 21.66 -16.50 17.73
C ALA A 166 22.20 -15.95 16.39
N ILE A 167 22.93 -16.75 15.61
CA ILE A 167 23.36 -16.41 14.23
C ILE A 167 22.14 -16.19 13.33
N ALA A 168 21.14 -17.09 13.39
CA ALA A 168 19.93 -16.95 12.59
C ALA A 168 19.13 -15.69 12.95
N SER A 169 19.04 -15.35 14.24
CA SER A 169 18.41 -14.10 14.70
C SER A 169 19.16 -12.87 14.18
N SER A 170 20.49 -12.85 14.32
CA SER A 170 21.34 -11.75 13.84
C SER A 170 21.25 -11.59 12.31
N ALA A 171 21.27 -12.68 11.55
CA ALA A 171 21.07 -12.66 10.09
C ALA A 171 19.69 -12.10 9.68
N SER A 172 18.63 -12.47 10.40
CA SER A 172 17.27 -11.94 10.17
C SER A 172 17.19 -10.43 10.43
N ASN A 173 17.78 -9.98 11.55
CA ASN A 173 17.79 -8.57 11.94
C ASN A 173 18.65 -7.72 10.98
N THR A 174 19.80 -8.23 10.53
CA THR A 174 20.70 -7.52 9.60
C THR A 174 20.10 -7.34 8.22
N TRP A 175 19.38 -8.34 7.69
CA TRP A 175 18.59 -8.18 6.47
C TRP A 175 17.52 -7.11 6.61
N GLY A 176 16.81 -7.10 7.74
CA GLY A 176 15.81 -6.09 8.06
C GLY A 176 16.41 -4.69 8.19
N LEU A 177 17.59 -4.58 8.82
CA LEU A 177 18.32 -3.32 8.98
C LEU A 177 18.86 -2.79 7.66
N PHE A 178 19.37 -3.65 6.78
CA PHE A 178 19.79 -3.27 5.43
C PHE A 178 18.61 -2.68 4.64
N LEU A 179 17.46 -3.37 4.63
CA LEU A 179 16.25 -2.86 3.99
C LEU A 179 15.79 -1.54 4.63
N LEU A 180 15.88 -1.41 5.96
CA LEU A 180 15.56 -0.19 6.68
C LEU A 180 16.46 0.98 6.26
N VAL A 181 17.77 0.78 6.13
CA VAL A 181 18.73 1.81 5.68
C VAL A 181 18.37 2.33 4.29
N LEU A 182 18.00 1.43 3.35
CA LEU A 182 17.54 1.82 2.01
C LEU A 182 16.27 2.66 2.07
N LEU A 183 15.29 2.25 2.90
CA LEU A 183 14.01 2.95 3.04
C LEU A 183 14.20 4.31 3.72
N LEU A 184 14.92 4.38 4.84
CA LEU A 184 15.17 5.62 5.59
C LEU A 184 16.02 6.60 4.78
N GLY A 185 17.03 6.13 4.04
CA GLY A 185 17.87 6.98 3.18
C GLY A 185 17.08 7.74 2.11
N TYR A 186 15.95 7.19 1.66
CA TYR A 186 14.99 7.89 0.81
C TYR A 186 14.00 8.75 1.62
N ALA A 187 13.40 8.16 2.66
CA ALA A 187 12.33 8.77 3.45
C ALA A 187 12.72 10.10 4.10
N LEU A 188 13.91 10.14 4.71
CA LEU A 188 14.40 11.26 5.49
C LEU A 188 14.51 12.54 4.65
N VAL A 189 14.66 12.41 3.34
CA VAL A 189 14.71 13.55 2.40
C VAL A 189 13.39 13.78 1.70
N ASP A 190 12.72 12.72 1.24
CA ASP A 190 11.49 12.83 0.45
C ASP A 190 10.30 13.32 1.29
N ILE A 191 10.16 12.88 2.55
CA ILE A 191 9.01 13.25 3.41
C ILE A 191 8.96 14.74 3.71
N PRO A 192 10.00 15.39 4.27
CA PRO A 192 9.94 16.82 4.53
C PRO A 192 9.78 17.63 3.24
N ARG A 193 10.42 17.18 2.14
CA ARG A 193 10.27 17.77 0.81
C ARG A 193 8.82 17.68 0.33
N GLU A 194 8.17 16.53 0.44
CA GLU A 194 6.80 16.35 0.01
C GLU A 194 5.82 17.15 0.85
N LEU A 195 5.97 17.20 2.18
CA LEU A 195 5.13 18.02 3.05
C LEU A 195 5.26 19.50 2.70
N TRP A 196 6.49 19.98 2.50
CA TRP A 196 6.76 21.35 2.08
C TRP A 196 6.14 21.69 0.71
N LEU A 197 6.30 20.79 -0.27
CA LEU A 197 5.75 20.96 -1.61
C LEU A 197 4.22 20.80 -1.65
N SER A 198 3.64 20.00 -0.75
CA SER A 198 2.18 19.87 -0.60
C SER A 198 1.54 21.17 -0.09
N GLY A 199 2.29 21.98 0.64
CA GLY A 199 1.89 23.35 0.97
C GLY A 199 1.80 24.29 -0.25
N LYS A 200 2.47 23.97 -1.36
CA LYS A 200 2.43 24.75 -2.61
C LYS A 200 1.37 24.21 -3.56
N ARG A 201 0.17 24.79 -3.53
CA ARG A 201 -1.01 24.32 -4.29
C ARG A 201 -0.80 24.12 -5.78
N ARG A 202 -0.22 25.10 -6.47
CA ARG A 202 -0.01 25.02 -7.92
C ARG A 202 0.90 23.85 -8.29
N HIS A 203 1.95 23.64 -7.51
CA HIS A 203 2.84 22.50 -7.68
C HIS A 203 2.12 21.17 -7.38
N LEU A 204 1.32 21.11 -6.31
CA LEU A 204 0.53 19.93 -5.97
C LEU A 204 -0.47 19.55 -7.07
N LEU A 205 -1.15 20.53 -7.67
CA LEU A 205 -2.07 20.33 -8.78
C LEU A 205 -1.34 19.81 -10.03
N ASN A 206 -0.22 20.43 -10.40
CA ASN A 206 0.61 19.95 -11.52
C ASN A 206 1.13 18.52 -11.28
N LYS A 207 1.61 18.21 -10.06
CA LYS A 207 2.01 16.86 -9.65
C LYS A 207 0.84 15.87 -9.76
N ALA A 208 -0.39 16.30 -9.45
CA ALA A 208 -1.58 15.47 -9.56
C ALA A 208 -1.94 15.19 -11.03
N TYR A 209 -1.87 16.17 -11.93
CA TYR A 209 -2.05 15.94 -13.38
C TYR A 209 -1.03 14.96 -13.95
N PHE A 210 0.25 15.13 -13.61
CA PHE A 210 1.31 14.22 -14.00
C PHE A 210 1.06 12.79 -13.50
N LYS A 211 0.70 12.63 -12.22
CA LYS A 211 0.35 11.32 -11.67
C LYS A 211 -0.87 10.70 -12.36
N LEU A 212 -1.86 11.53 -12.73
CA LEU A 212 -3.05 11.09 -13.44
C LEU A 212 -2.70 10.54 -14.83
N SER A 213 -1.87 11.23 -15.61
CA SER A 213 -1.39 10.74 -16.93
C SER A 213 -0.61 9.41 -16.79
N LYS A 214 0.30 9.30 -15.81
CA LYS A 214 0.98 8.02 -15.57
C LYS A 214 0.01 6.90 -15.19
N LEU A 215 -0.98 7.20 -14.36
CA LEU A 215 -1.98 6.22 -13.95
C LEU A 215 -2.91 5.82 -15.10
N SER A 216 -3.17 6.67 -16.09
CA SER A 216 -3.93 6.25 -17.27
C SER A 216 -3.21 5.21 -18.11
N VAL A 217 -1.87 5.28 -18.21
CA VAL A 217 -1.08 4.25 -18.91
C VAL A 217 -1.20 2.92 -18.18
N ASP A 218 -0.93 2.90 -16.87
CA ASP A 218 -1.05 1.70 -16.03
C ASP A 218 -2.47 1.10 -16.08
N LYS A 219 -3.49 1.96 -16.13
CA LYS A 219 -4.89 1.55 -16.25
C LYS A 219 -5.18 0.94 -17.62
N SER A 220 -4.67 1.54 -18.70
CA SER A 220 -4.87 1.04 -20.06
C SER A 220 -4.21 -0.33 -20.24
N GLU A 221 -2.99 -0.51 -19.72
CA GLU A 221 -2.27 -1.80 -19.73
C GLU A 221 -3.02 -2.87 -18.92
N ALA A 222 -3.52 -2.52 -17.74
CA ALA A 222 -4.36 -3.43 -16.94
C ALA A 222 -5.69 -3.78 -17.62
N GLU A 223 -6.26 -2.86 -18.40
CA GLU A 223 -7.44 -3.11 -19.21
C GLU A 223 -7.12 -4.05 -20.37
N GLU A 224 -6.05 -3.80 -21.14
CA GLU A 224 -5.61 -4.63 -22.26
C GLU A 224 -5.29 -6.07 -21.84
N THR A 225 -4.45 -6.25 -20.83
CA THR A 225 -4.11 -7.58 -20.27
C THR A 225 -5.33 -8.37 -19.80
N LEU A 226 -6.33 -7.69 -19.24
CA LEU A 226 -7.59 -8.33 -18.88
C LEU A 226 -8.39 -8.74 -20.13
N HIS A 227 -8.43 -7.92 -21.17
CA HIS A 227 -9.11 -8.27 -22.42
C HIS A 227 -8.44 -9.46 -23.11
N ASP A 228 -7.11 -9.52 -23.18
CA ASP A 228 -6.38 -10.66 -23.78
C ASP A 228 -6.72 -11.99 -23.09
N ILE A 229 -6.78 -11.98 -21.75
CA ILE A 229 -7.15 -13.16 -20.97
C ILE A 229 -8.63 -13.51 -21.19
N LEU A 230 -9.51 -12.51 -21.29
CA LEU A 230 -10.93 -12.77 -21.57
C LEU A 230 -11.12 -13.37 -22.98
N ASP A 231 -10.38 -12.90 -23.97
CA ASP A 231 -10.43 -13.45 -25.34
C ASP A 231 -9.97 -14.92 -25.33
N SER A 232 -8.89 -15.24 -24.60
CA SER A 232 -8.46 -16.63 -24.42
C SER A 232 -9.51 -17.49 -23.69
N LEU A 233 -10.26 -16.92 -22.75
CA LEU A 233 -11.36 -17.60 -22.06
C LEU A 233 -12.56 -17.84 -22.97
N GLN A 234 -12.88 -16.90 -23.87
CA GLN A 234 -13.94 -17.08 -24.87
C GLN A 234 -13.65 -18.24 -25.82
N ILE A 235 -12.39 -18.34 -26.26
CA ILE A 235 -11.93 -19.46 -27.08
C ILE A 235 -12.16 -20.80 -26.36
N VAL A 236 -11.81 -20.87 -25.07
CA VAL A 236 -12.02 -22.08 -24.26
C VAL A 236 -13.50 -22.37 -24.01
N ASP A 237 -14.33 -21.32 -23.82
CA ASP A 237 -15.78 -21.43 -23.63
C ASP A 237 -16.50 -22.01 -24.86
N GLN A 238 -15.97 -21.77 -26.07
CA GLN A 238 -16.50 -22.36 -27.30
C GLN A 238 -16.16 -23.86 -27.44
N TYR A 239 -15.04 -24.31 -26.87
CA TYR A 239 -14.61 -25.70 -26.97
C TYR A 239 -15.28 -26.61 -25.94
N ILE A 240 -15.45 -26.13 -24.70
CA ILE A 240 -15.95 -26.93 -23.59
C ILE A 240 -17.48 -26.93 -23.60
N GLY A 241 -18.07 -28.05 -24.02
CA GLY A 241 -19.52 -28.24 -23.99
C GLY A 241 -20.05 -28.40 -22.57
N VAL A 242 -21.36 -28.17 -22.38
CA VAL A 242 -22.05 -28.34 -21.07
C VAL A 242 -21.91 -29.76 -20.50
N THR A 243 -21.60 -30.74 -21.33
CA THR A 243 -21.41 -32.16 -20.98
C THR A 243 -20.00 -32.52 -20.50
N ASP A 244 -19.01 -31.63 -20.65
CA ASP A 244 -17.64 -31.93 -20.24
C ASP A 244 -17.42 -31.78 -18.73
N VAL A 245 -16.59 -32.66 -18.15
CA VAL A 245 -16.19 -32.59 -16.73
C VAL A 245 -15.51 -31.24 -16.41
N LEU A 246 -14.87 -30.63 -17.41
CA LEU A 246 -14.19 -29.34 -17.31
C LEU A 246 -15.16 -28.14 -17.22
N TYR A 247 -16.43 -28.31 -17.59
CA TYR A 247 -17.44 -27.26 -17.57
C TYR A 247 -17.68 -26.71 -16.15
N GLN A 248 -17.57 -27.54 -15.12
CA GLN A 248 -17.70 -27.09 -13.72
C GLN A 248 -16.61 -26.07 -13.35
N TYR A 249 -15.37 -26.32 -13.76
CA TYR A 249 -14.25 -25.42 -13.50
C TYR A 249 -14.39 -24.13 -14.32
N LEU A 250 -14.79 -24.22 -15.59
CA LEU A 250 -15.06 -23.07 -16.45
C LEU A 250 -16.21 -22.21 -15.88
N SER A 251 -17.28 -22.82 -15.40
CA SER A 251 -18.39 -22.11 -14.77
C SER A 251 -17.95 -21.35 -13.51
N THR A 252 -17.02 -21.91 -12.74
CA THR A 252 -16.43 -21.26 -11.56
C THR A 252 -15.60 -20.04 -11.95
N ILE A 253 -14.85 -20.10 -13.06
CA ILE A 253 -14.12 -18.95 -13.62
C ILE A 253 -15.11 -17.87 -14.07
N ASN A 254 -16.14 -18.25 -14.85
CA ASN A 254 -17.13 -17.34 -15.40
C ASN A 254 -17.97 -16.61 -14.34
N GLN A 255 -18.13 -17.18 -13.14
CA GLN A 255 -18.79 -16.53 -12.00
C GLN A 255 -17.95 -15.42 -11.35
N LYS A 256 -16.62 -15.46 -11.48
CA LYS A 256 -15.73 -14.44 -10.91
C LYS A 256 -15.64 -13.16 -11.75
N ILE A 257 -16.04 -13.22 -13.01
CA ILE A 257 -15.99 -12.07 -13.93
C ILE A 257 -17.13 -11.09 -13.58
N PRO A 258 -16.83 -9.81 -13.29
CA PRO A 258 -17.85 -8.81 -13.03
C PRO A 258 -18.80 -8.64 -14.23
N GLY A 259 -20.10 -8.41 -13.95
CA GLY A 259 -21.13 -8.31 -14.99
C GLY A 259 -20.88 -7.22 -16.04
N HIS A 260 -20.26 -6.10 -15.67
CA HIS A 260 -19.92 -5.02 -16.61
C HIS A 260 -18.79 -5.41 -17.58
N VAL A 261 -17.82 -6.19 -17.13
CA VAL A 261 -16.73 -6.73 -17.96
C VAL A 261 -17.29 -7.78 -18.92
N LYS A 262 -18.17 -8.65 -18.43
CA LYS A 262 -18.83 -9.70 -19.21
C LYS A 262 -19.66 -9.15 -20.39
N GLN A 263 -20.25 -7.96 -20.23
CA GLN A 263 -21.04 -7.33 -21.29
C GLN A 263 -20.19 -6.77 -22.43
N ASN A 264 -18.97 -6.28 -22.14
CA ASN A 264 -18.02 -5.84 -23.15
C ASN A 264 -17.46 -7.03 -23.95
N MET A 265 -17.16 -8.13 -23.26
CA MET A 265 -16.76 -9.42 -23.82
C MET A 265 -17.69 -9.87 -24.97
N ARG A 266 -19.01 -9.81 -24.76
CA ARG A 266 -20.01 -10.30 -25.74
C ARG A 266 -20.07 -9.48 -27.03
N ARG A 267 -19.41 -8.32 -27.10
CA ARG A 267 -19.45 -7.43 -28.28
C ARG A 267 -18.30 -7.67 -29.25
N GLN A 268 -17.23 -8.36 -28.85
CA GLN A 268 -16.06 -8.61 -29.67
C GLN A 268 -15.99 -10.10 -29.99
N GLN A 269 -16.67 -10.51 -31.05
CA GLN A 269 -16.59 -11.87 -31.56
C GLN A 269 -15.54 -11.86 -32.69
N ARG A 270 -14.32 -12.32 -32.40
CA ARG A 270 -13.31 -12.63 -33.42
C ARG A 270 -13.22 -14.15 -33.59
N VAL A 271 -13.02 -14.57 -34.84
CA VAL A 271 -13.06 -15.96 -35.32
C VAL A 271 -11.68 -16.37 -35.82
N ASP A 272 -11.35 -17.64 -35.56
CA ASP A 272 -10.31 -18.53 -36.11
C ASP A 272 -8.82 -18.21 -35.88
N GLU A 273 -8.24 -18.93 -34.91
CA GLU A 273 -6.88 -19.51 -34.99
C GLU A 273 -6.96 -21.01 -34.64
N ASP A 274 -6.00 -21.83 -35.07
CA ASP A 274 -5.96 -23.27 -34.79
C ASP A 274 -5.80 -23.55 -33.27
N ILE A 275 -6.87 -24.03 -32.61
CA ILE A 275 -6.97 -24.11 -31.15
C ILE A 275 -6.62 -25.52 -30.64
N ILE A 276 -5.60 -25.60 -29.79
CA ILE A 276 -5.22 -26.83 -29.07
C ILE A 276 -6.31 -27.16 -28.01
N PRO A 277 -6.75 -28.42 -27.85
CA PRO A 277 -7.72 -28.80 -26.84
C PRO A 277 -7.24 -28.39 -25.42
N PRO A 278 -8.06 -27.64 -24.66
CA PRO A 278 -7.66 -27.12 -23.36
C PRO A 278 -7.51 -28.24 -22.32
N SER A 279 -6.33 -28.35 -21.72
CA SER A 279 -6.07 -29.24 -20.58
C SER A 279 -6.53 -28.63 -19.26
N TYR A 280 -6.75 -29.45 -18.22
CA TYR A 280 -6.96 -28.97 -16.84
C TYR A 280 -5.86 -27.98 -16.41
N LYS A 281 -4.60 -28.24 -16.78
CA LYS A 281 -3.47 -27.35 -16.46
C LYS A 281 -3.61 -25.99 -17.14
N THR A 282 -4.07 -25.95 -18.38
CA THR A 282 -4.37 -24.71 -19.12
C THR A 282 -5.45 -23.91 -18.40
N LEU A 283 -6.51 -24.59 -17.93
CA LEU A 283 -7.61 -23.95 -17.21
C LEU A 283 -7.17 -23.39 -15.84
N VAL A 284 -6.30 -24.11 -15.11
CA VAL A 284 -5.70 -23.63 -13.86
C VAL A 284 -4.82 -22.41 -14.10
N ASN A 285 -4.01 -22.41 -15.17
CA ASN A 285 -3.17 -21.28 -15.54
C ASN A 285 -4.01 -20.06 -15.93
N LEU A 286 -5.02 -20.23 -16.78
CA LEU A 286 -5.96 -19.17 -17.15
C LEU A 286 -6.71 -18.62 -15.94
N HIS A 287 -7.16 -19.48 -15.03
CA HIS A 287 -7.80 -19.03 -13.79
C HIS A 287 -6.84 -18.24 -12.90
N SER A 288 -5.59 -18.67 -12.77
CA SER A 288 -4.54 -17.95 -12.04
C SER A 288 -4.27 -16.57 -12.65
N GLN A 289 -4.10 -16.51 -13.97
CA GLN A 289 -3.89 -15.26 -14.71
C GLN A 289 -5.10 -14.33 -14.60
N LEU A 290 -6.33 -14.84 -14.76
CA LEU A 290 -7.55 -14.06 -14.61
C LEU A 290 -7.67 -13.47 -13.20
N ILE A 291 -7.37 -14.24 -12.14
CA ILE A 291 -7.39 -13.71 -10.77
C ILE A 291 -6.43 -12.52 -10.64
N LYS A 292 -5.21 -12.65 -11.16
CA LYS A 292 -4.21 -11.57 -11.13
C LYS A 292 -4.67 -10.35 -11.93
N ALA A 293 -5.18 -10.55 -13.14
CA ALA A 293 -5.64 -9.48 -14.02
C ALA A 293 -6.87 -8.75 -13.45
N LEU A 294 -7.85 -9.46 -12.90
CA LEU A 294 -9.01 -8.86 -12.25
C LEU A 294 -8.63 -8.02 -11.03
N GLN A 295 -7.65 -8.48 -10.23
CA GLN A 295 -7.11 -7.70 -9.11
C GLN A 295 -6.43 -6.43 -9.61
N THR A 296 -5.54 -6.53 -10.60
CA THR A 296 -4.84 -5.37 -11.18
C THR A 296 -5.83 -4.37 -11.78
N TYR A 297 -6.82 -4.83 -12.55
CA TYR A 297 -7.89 -4.00 -13.13
C TYR A 297 -8.72 -3.30 -12.05
N GLY A 298 -9.17 -4.03 -11.03
CA GLY A 298 -9.94 -3.44 -9.92
C GLY A 298 -9.14 -2.37 -9.17
N ARG A 299 -7.85 -2.63 -8.94
CA ARG A 299 -6.92 -1.71 -8.29
C ARG A 299 -6.68 -0.44 -9.12
N THR A 300 -6.32 -0.56 -10.40
CA THR A 300 -6.06 0.62 -11.25
C THR A 300 -7.33 1.43 -11.47
N HIS A 301 -8.50 0.80 -11.56
CA HIS A 301 -9.78 1.48 -11.69
C HIS A 301 -10.18 2.26 -10.43
N THR A 302 -9.97 1.68 -9.24
CA THR A 302 -10.22 2.38 -7.96
C THR A 302 -9.23 3.51 -7.73
N GLN A 303 -7.94 3.30 -8.01
CA GLN A 303 -6.92 4.35 -8.01
C GLN A 303 -7.29 5.50 -8.92
N TRP A 304 -7.76 5.20 -10.15
CA TRP A 304 -8.21 6.19 -11.11
C TRP A 304 -9.35 7.03 -10.54
N GLY A 305 -10.37 6.38 -9.97
CA GLY A 305 -11.51 7.06 -9.35
C GLY A 305 -11.10 8.04 -8.24
N MET A 306 -10.22 7.60 -7.33
CA MET A 306 -9.70 8.42 -6.22
C MET A 306 -8.81 9.56 -6.71
N MET A 307 -7.92 9.31 -7.68
CA MET A 307 -7.05 10.35 -8.25
C MET A 307 -7.87 11.41 -8.99
N VAL A 308 -8.87 11.00 -9.77
CA VAL A 308 -9.80 11.92 -10.44
C VAL A 308 -10.52 12.79 -9.40
N GLN A 309 -11.05 12.20 -8.33
CA GLN A 309 -11.69 12.98 -7.25
C GLN A 309 -10.71 13.96 -6.58
N GLN A 310 -9.47 13.53 -6.32
CA GLN A 310 -8.44 14.38 -5.74
C GLN A 310 -8.09 15.55 -6.67
N VAL A 311 -7.92 15.32 -7.97
CA VAL A 311 -7.63 16.38 -8.95
C VAL A 311 -8.80 17.37 -9.04
N ILE A 312 -10.04 16.89 -9.07
CA ILE A 312 -11.24 17.75 -9.06
C ILE A 312 -11.24 18.65 -7.81
N LEU A 313 -10.98 18.07 -6.63
CA LEU A 313 -10.92 18.82 -5.39
C LEU A 313 -9.81 19.88 -5.41
N LEU A 314 -8.63 19.56 -5.94
CA LEU A 314 -7.52 20.50 -6.05
C LEU A 314 -7.84 21.66 -7.02
N GLU A 315 -8.50 21.39 -8.14
CA GLU A 315 -8.99 22.44 -9.05
C GLU A 315 -10.06 23.31 -8.40
N ASP A 316 -10.98 22.71 -7.63
CA ASP A 316 -11.99 23.46 -6.88
C ASP A 316 -11.34 24.36 -5.83
N ILE A 317 -10.31 23.88 -5.13
CA ILE A 317 -9.55 24.68 -4.18
C ILE A 317 -8.86 25.86 -4.89
N GLU A 318 -8.23 25.64 -6.05
CA GLU A 318 -7.57 26.71 -6.82
C GLU A 318 -8.58 27.79 -7.25
N LYS A 319 -9.76 27.38 -7.75
CA LYS A 319 -10.84 28.31 -8.11
C LYS A 319 -11.41 29.07 -6.92
N ASN A 320 -11.59 28.40 -5.77
CA ASN A 320 -12.16 29.04 -4.58
C ASN A 320 -11.20 30.01 -3.88
N GLN A 321 -9.89 29.95 -4.16
CA GLN A 321 -8.94 30.95 -3.64
C GLN A 321 -9.18 32.35 -4.20
N SER A 322 -9.68 32.45 -5.44
CA SER A 322 -10.01 33.73 -6.07
C SER A 322 -11.41 34.24 -5.72
N ASN A 323 -12.23 33.41 -5.05
CA ASN A 323 -13.58 33.78 -4.63
C ASN A 323 -13.56 34.76 -3.45
N ARG A 324 -14.22 35.92 -3.61
CA ARG A 324 -14.28 36.99 -2.60
C ARG A 324 -15.22 36.69 -1.43
N GLU A 325 -16.21 35.83 -1.64
CA GLU A 325 -17.25 35.53 -0.64
C GLU A 325 -16.80 34.56 0.45
N ARG A 326 -15.61 33.96 0.31
CA ARG A 326 -15.01 32.98 1.23
C ARG A 326 -15.95 31.81 1.55
N SER A 327 -16.79 31.45 0.59
CA SER A 327 -17.63 30.26 0.57
C SER A 327 -16.97 29.23 -0.35
N PHE A 328 -16.86 27.99 0.11
CA PHE A 328 -16.34 26.90 -0.70
C PHE A 328 -17.44 26.36 -1.63
N VAL A 329 -17.19 26.38 -2.94
CA VAL A 329 -18.10 25.85 -3.97
C VAL A 329 -17.48 24.62 -4.63
N HIS A 330 -18.19 23.49 -4.62
CA HIS A 330 -17.75 22.25 -5.26
C HIS A 330 -18.22 22.20 -6.73
N SER A 331 -17.39 21.65 -7.63
CA SER A 331 -17.80 21.37 -9.01
C SER A 331 -18.82 20.23 -9.11
N PHE A 332 -18.77 19.26 -8.18
CA PHE A 332 -19.68 18.12 -8.11
C PHE A 332 -20.11 17.91 -6.65
N PRO A 333 -21.37 17.52 -6.40
CA PRO A 333 -21.81 17.23 -5.03
C PRO A 333 -21.01 16.06 -4.45
N LEU A 334 -20.43 16.25 -3.26
CA LEU A 334 -19.79 15.19 -2.51
C LEU A 334 -20.87 14.21 -2.01
N ASP A 335 -20.61 12.91 -2.13
CA ASP A 335 -21.45 11.88 -1.55
C ASP A 335 -21.50 12.10 -0.02
N HIS A 336 -22.70 12.18 0.54
CA HIS A 336 -23.06 12.98 1.72
C HIS A 336 -22.51 12.45 3.08
N GLN A 337 -21.48 11.60 3.09
CA GLN A 337 -21.33 10.62 4.16
C GLN A 337 -20.21 10.81 5.18
N THR A 338 -19.28 11.78 5.11
CA THR A 338 -18.08 11.66 5.98
C THR A 338 -17.41 12.92 6.59
N SER A 339 -17.98 14.14 6.55
CA SER A 339 -17.32 15.24 7.28
C SER A 339 -18.24 16.36 7.76
N PHE A 340 -18.20 16.63 9.08
CA PHE A 340 -18.84 17.81 9.68
C PHE A 340 -18.36 19.13 9.05
N LEU A 341 -17.12 19.12 8.52
CA LEU A 341 -16.51 20.24 7.82
C LEU A 341 -17.27 20.64 6.54
N VAL A 342 -17.92 19.70 5.86
CA VAL A 342 -18.66 19.95 4.60
C VAL A 342 -20.02 20.62 4.87
N ILE A 343 -20.49 20.61 6.12
CA ILE A 343 -21.78 21.19 6.49
C ILE A 343 -21.73 22.72 6.48
N ASN A 344 -20.55 23.33 6.69
CA ASN A 344 -20.40 24.78 6.69
C ASN A 344 -19.36 25.25 5.65
N PRO A 345 -19.80 25.82 4.51
CA PRO A 345 -18.92 26.16 3.38
C PRO A 345 -17.88 27.24 3.71
N ARG A 346 -18.12 28.07 4.73
CA ARG A 346 -17.12 29.06 5.20
C ARG A 346 -16.00 28.41 5.99
N ILE A 347 -16.33 27.46 6.87
CA ILE A 347 -15.34 26.72 7.66
C ILE A 347 -14.49 25.85 6.73
N GLU A 348 -15.13 25.20 5.76
CA GLU A 348 -14.42 24.43 4.73
C GLU A 348 -13.46 25.30 3.92
N TRP A 349 -13.86 26.53 3.57
CA TRP A 349 -12.96 27.47 2.91
C TRP A 349 -11.75 27.81 3.78
N TYR A 350 -11.92 28.18 5.06
CA TYR A 350 -10.77 28.49 5.93
C TYR A 350 -9.86 27.27 6.13
N TRP A 351 -10.44 26.09 6.33
CA TRP A 351 -9.69 24.84 6.50
C TRP A 351 -8.88 24.52 5.25
N ARG A 352 -9.55 24.32 4.11
CA ARG A 352 -8.92 23.88 2.86
C ARG A 352 -8.08 24.96 2.23
N CYS A 353 -8.55 26.22 2.22
CA CYS A 353 -7.89 27.32 1.51
C CYS A 353 -6.79 28.02 2.31
N TRP A 354 -6.81 28.01 3.64
CA TRP A 354 -5.84 28.77 4.45
C TRP A 354 -5.05 27.93 5.46
N ILE A 355 -5.71 27.10 6.27
CA ILE A 355 -5.07 26.34 7.35
C ILE A 355 -4.24 25.19 6.80
N GLU A 356 -4.82 24.36 5.92
CA GLU A 356 -4.20 23.12 5.42
C GLU A 356 -2.80 23.34 4.80
N PRO A 357 -2.57 24.30 3.88
CA PRO A 357 -1.24 24.50 3.31
C PRO A 357 -0.21 25.01 4.31
N LYS A 358 -0.64 25.87 5.25
CA LYS A 358 0.24 26.41 6.29
C LYS A 358 0.63 25.31 7.26
N LEU A 359 -0.31 24.45 7.64
CA LEU A 359 -0.06 23.27 8.45
C LEU A 359 0.93 22.32 7.76
N MET A 360 0.73 22.00 6.48
CA MET A 360 1.66 21.15 5.71
C MET A 360 3.08 21.74 5.65
N LEU A 361 3.20 23.06 5.51
CA LEU A 361 4.49 23.74 5.53
C LEU A 361 5.18 23.64 6.90
N VAL A 362 4.45 23.90 7.99
CA VAL A 362 4.97 23.77 9.37
C VAL A 362 5.37 22.32 9.66
N LEU A 363 4.54 21.34 9.28
CA LEU A 363 4.86 19.93 9.41
C LEU A 363 6.09 19.54 8.59
N GLY A 364 6.28 20.13 7.40
CA GLY A 364 7.48 19.92 6.58
C GLY A 364 8.76 20.42 7.27
N VAL A 365 8.69 21.56 7.97
CA VAL A 365 9.83 22.07 8.76
C VAL A 365 10.12 21.15 9.95
N ILE A 366 9.09 20.77 10.71
CA ILE A 366 9.25 19.86 11.86
C ILE A 366 9.82 18.52 11.41
N ALA A 367 9.28 17.94 10.34
CA ALA A 367 9.77 16.70 9.76
C ALA A 367 11.21 16.84 9.28
N GLY A 368 11.61 17.99 8.72
CA GLY A 368 12.98 18.25 8.27
C GLY A 368 13.97 18.35 9.43
N LEU A 369 13.57 18.99 10.54
CA LEU A 369 14.37 19.03 11.77
C LEU A 369 14.53 17.63 12.38
N MET A 370 13.46 16.83 12.42
CA MET A 370 13.52 15.44 12.87
C MET A 370 14.37 14.57 11.95
N SER A 371 14.26 14.73 10.62
CA SER A 371 15.11 14.03 9.64
C SER A 371 16.58 14.30 9.90
N PHE A 372 16.92 15.59 10.09
CA PHE A 372 18.29 16.01 10.38
C PHE A 372 18.77 15.44 11.72
N ALA A 373 17.93 15.47 12.75
CA ALA A 373 18.27 14.91 14.06
C ALA A 373 18.55 13.40 14.01
N VAL A 374 17.73 12.65 13.26
CA VAL A 374 17.94 11.21 13.00
C VAL A 374 19.24 10.99 12.24
N LEU A 375 19.43 11.66 11.10
CA LEU A 375 20.62 11.47 10.27
C LEU A 375 21.91 11.83 11.01
N TRP A 376 21.89 12.92 11.78
CA TRP A 376 23.01 13.31 12.62
C TRP A 376 23.30 12.26 13.70
N SER A 377 22.25 11.77 14.37
CA SER A 377 22.40 10.76 15.44
C SER A 377 22.89 9.41 14.89
N GLU A 378 22.47 9.03 13.69
CA GLU A 378 22.95 7.84 12.97
C GLU A 378 24.45 7.92 12.64
N VAL A 379 24.91 9.04 12.08
CA VAL A 379 26.32 9.18 11.70
C VAL A 379 27.23 9.31 12.93
N THR A 380 26.70 9.84 14.03
CA THR A 380 27.50 10.16 15.22
C THR A 380 27.45 9.12 16.35
N PHE A 381 26.56 8.12 16.30
CA PHE A 381 26.44 7.18 17.42
C PHE A 381 27.70 6.32 17.65
N PHE A 382 28.59 6.18 16.67
CA PHE A 382 29.89 5.50 16.85
C PHE A 382 30.82 6.20 17.83
N ASN A 383 30.67 7.52 18.00
CA ASN A 383 31.55 8.28 18.88
C ASN A 383 31.08 8.15 20.33
N LYS A 384 31.82 7.32 21.10
CA LYS A 384 31.52 7.02 22.50
C LYS A 384 31.78 8.20 23.43
N SER A 385 32.84 8.97 23.15
CA SER A 385 33.24 10.14 23.95
C SER A 385 33.92 11.19 23.05
N PRO A 386 33.37 12.41 22.92
CA PRO A 386 32.12 12.93 23.49
C PRO A 386 30.85 12.32 22.86
N VAL A 387 29.75 12.28 23.62
CA VAL A 387 28.43 11.88 23.10
C VAL A 387 27.94 12.95 22.12
N LEU A 388 27.88 12.61 20.83
CA LEU A 388 27.51 13.54 19.75
C LEU A 388 26.08 13.33 19.21
N SER A 389 25.47 12.17 19.45
CA SER A 389 24.09 11.88 19.04
C SER A 389 23.10 12.80 19.77
N LEU A 390 22.22 13.46 19.03
CA LEU A 390 21.25 14.40 19.60
C LEU A 390 20.24 13.68 20.49
N PHE A 391 19.77 12.50 20.05
CA PHE A 391 18.87 11.68 20.85
C PHE A 391 19.54 11.19 22.14
N ALA A 392 20.82 10.80 22.07
CA ALA A 392 21.56 10.37 23.27
C ALA A 392 21.84 11.51 24.25
N ILE A 393 22.13 12.73 23.77
CA ILE A 393 22.32 13.90 24.63
C ILE A 393 21.03 14.22 25.39
N LEU A 394 19.89 14.27 24.69
CA LEU A 394 18.58 14.54 25.29
C LEU A 394 18.16 13.42 26.25
N PHE A 395 18.42 12.17 25.87
CA PHE A 395 18.15 11.00 26.70
C PHE A 395 18.99 11.02 27.98
N ASN A 396 20.32 11.15 27.89
CA ASN A 396 21.22 11.16 29.05
C ASN A 396 20.89 12.31 30.01
N ARG A 397 20.59 13.51 29.49
CA ARG A 397 20.12 14.65 30.32
C ARG A 397 18.86 14.30 31.12
N SER A 398 17.89 13.67 30.47
CA SER A 398 16.62 13.30 31.08
C SER A 398 16.77 12.13 32.05
N ALA A 399 17.63 11.16 31.73
CA ALA A 399 17.96 10.02 32.56
C ALA A 399 18.66 10.43 33.86
N MET A 400 19.56 11.41 33.80
CA MET A 400 20.21 11.97 35.01
C MET A 400 19.25 12.73 35.92
N THR A 401 18.19 13.33 35.35
CA THR A 401 17.17 14.06 36.11
C THR A 401 16.02 13.15 36.55
N TYR A 402 16.05 11.87 36.17
CA TYR A 402 14.97 10.89 36.38
C TYR A 402 13.59 11.36 35.87
N ASP A 403 13.56 12.16 34.81
CA ASP A 403 12.32 12.59 34.16
C ASP A 403 11.82 11.53 33.17
N TYR A 404 11.14 10.52 33.72
CA TYR A 404 10.62 9.39 32.94
C TYR A 404 9.59 9.81 31.89
N PHE A 405 8.80 10.87 32.16
CA PHE A 405 7.78 11.33 31.21
C PHE A 405 8.43 11.88 29.93
N THR A 406 9.49 12.68 30.09
CA THR A 406 10.25 13.21 28.95
C THR A 406 10.95 12.08 28.19
N ILE A 407 11.51 11.08 28.88
CA ILE A 407 12.11 9.90 28.23
C ILE A 407 11.07 9.13 27.41
N GLU A 408 9.90 8.85 27.98
CA GLU A 408 8.81 8.14 27.30
C GLU A 408 8.32 8.94 26.08
N CYS A 409 8.09 10.24 26.22
CA CYS A 409 7.66 11.10 25.10
C CYS A 409 8.72 11.19 23.98
N LEU A 410 9.99 11.40 24.34
CA LEU A 410 11.09 11.51 23.38
C LEU A 410 11.26 10.22 22.59
N THR A 411 11.25 9.08 23.28
CA THR A 411 11.43 7.76 22.65
C THR A 411 10.24 7.37 21.80
N LEU A 412 9.01 7.60 22.28
CA LEU A 412 7.80 7.39 21.49
C LEU A 412 7.78 8.26 20.23
N LEU A 413 8.12 9.55 20.34
CA LEU A 413 8.17 10.47 19.19
C LEU A 413 9.25 10.06 18.18
N GLY A 414 10.43 9.67 18.64
CA GLY A 414 11.53 9.19 17.80
C GLY A 414 11.16 7.93 17.03
N ILE A 415 10.67 6.89 17.72
CA ILE A 415 10.27 5.62 17.09
C ILE A 415 9.09 5.84 16.14
N ALA A 416 8.07 6.61 16.55
CA ALA A 416 6.91 6.90 15.71
C ALA A 416 7.31 7.62 14.41
N TYR A 417 8.25 8.56 14.48
CA TYR A 417 8.77 9.26 13.31
C TYR A 417 9.55 8.32 12.38
N LEU A 418 10.42 7.45 12.92
CA LEU A 418 11.12 6.43 12.12
C LEU A 418 10.15 5.45 11.46
N CYS A 419 9.14 4.97 12.19
CA CYS A 419 8.09 4.10 11.66
C CYS A 419 7.31 4.80 10.55
N PHE A 420 6.93 6.07 10.75
CA PHE A 420 6.28 6.88 9.72
C PHE A 420 7.16 7.01 8.47
N CYS A 421 8.47 7.19 8.63
CA CYS A 421 9.42 7.27 7.53
C CYS A 421 9.55 5.97 6.74
N ALA A 422 9.77 4.86 7.45
CA ALA A 422 9.92 3.54 6.85
C ALA A 422 8.64 3.14 6.11
N TYR A 423 7.48 3.22 6.76
CA TYR A 423 6.22 2.74 6.17
C TYR A 423 5.71 3.65 5.05
N SER A 424 5.85 4.97 5.16
CA SER A 424 5.45 5.88 4.08
C SER A 424 6.25 5.62 2.80
N THR A 425 7.52 5.25 2.93
CA THR A 425 8.39 4.97 1.79
C THR A 425 8.02 3.66 1.11
N VAL A 426 7.72 2.63 1.89
CA VAL A 426 7.22 1.35 1.38
C VAL A 426 6.00 1.53 0.48
N PHE A 427 5.02 2.32 0.94
CA PHE A 427 3.78 2.52 0.19
C PHE A 427 3.97 3.43 -1.04
N LYS A 428 5.11 4.15 -1.14
CA LYS A 428 5.44 5.02 -2.28
C LYS A 428 6.32 4.36 -3.33
N ILE A 429 7.24 3.48 -2.92
CA ILE A 429 8.22 2.89 -3.82
C ILE A 429 7.51 1.96 -4.83
N ARG A 430 7.58 2.33 -6.10
CA ARG A 430 7.06 1.55 -7.24
C ARG A 430 7.84 0.27 -7.53
N LEU A 431 8.97 0.03 -6.86
CA LEU A 431 9.87 -1.10 -7.11
C LEU A 431 9.20 -2.48 -7.01
N LEU A 432 8.00 -2.55 -6.44
CA LEU A 432 7.24 -3.79 -6.43
C LEU A 432 5.99 -3.77 -7.32
N ASN A 433 5.48 -2.66 -7.87
CA ASN A 433 4.22 -2.57 -8.68
C ASN A 433 2.95 -3.30 -8.14
N PHE A 434 3.06 -4.11 -7.07
CA PHE A 434 2.12 -5.13 -6.61
C PHE A 434 1.39 -4.70 -5.32
N VAL A 435 1.71 -3.53 -4.77
CA VAL A 435 1.27 -3.14 -3.41
C VAL A 435 0.63 -1.77 -3.44
N TYR A 436 -0.66 -1.71 -3.16
CA TYR A 436 -1.39 -0.45 -2.99
C TYR A 436 -2.38 -0.61 -1.83
N LEU A 437 -2.26 0.24 -0.82
CA LEU A 437 -3.28 0.39 0.21
C LEU A 437 -4.27 1.46 -0.21
N ALA A 438 -5.42 1.02 -0.71
CA ALA A 438 -6.52 1.90 -1.07
C ALA A 438 -7.34 2.25 0.20
N PRO A 439 -7.48 3.53 0.57
CA PRO A 439 -8.44 3.91 1.60
C PRO A 439 -9.88 3.57 1.15
N HIS A 440 -10.81 3.56 2.09
CA HIS A 440 -12.25 3.25 1.87
C HIS A 440 -12.56 1.77 1.62
N GLN A 441 -11.84 0.86 2.27
CA GLN A 441 -12.13 -0.58 2.22
C GLN A 441 -11.97 -1.19 0.81
N LEU A 442 -11.10 -0.61 -0.01
CA LEU A 442 -10.84 -1.04 -1.38
C LEU A 442 -9.51 -1.80 -1.52
N THR A 443 -8.81 -2.07 -0.41
CA THR A 443 -7.53 -2.79 -0.45
C THR A 443 -7.76 -4.30 -0.62
N ASP A 444 -7.02 -4.90 -1.57
CA ASP A 444 -7.03 -6.34 -1.80
C ASP A 444 -6.35 -7.12 -0.67
N GLU A 445 -6.78 -8.38 -0.50
CA GLU A 445 -6.20 -9.32 0.48
C GLU A 445 -4.68 -9.44 0.34
N TYR A 446 -4.20 -9.52 -0.91
CA TYR A 446 -2.78 -9.65 -1.21
C TYR A 446 -1.96 -8.46 -0.70
N SER A 447 -2.39 -7.23 -1.00
CA SER A 447 -1.69 -6.01 -0.56
C SER A 447 -1.71 -5.87 0.96
N LEU A 448 -2.79 -6.33 1.60
CA LEU A 448 -2.95 -6.27 3.05
C LEU A 448 -2.03 -7.27 3.78
N ILE A 449 -1.91 -8.50 3.26
CA ILE A 449 -0.96 -9.52 3.74
C ILE A 449 0.48 -9.02 3.57
N PHE A 450 0.80 -8.45 2.41
CA PHE A 450 2.14 -7.92 2.14
C PHE A 450 2.50 -6.78 3.12
N ALA A 451 1.58 -5.84 3.35
CA ALA A 451 1.78 -4.77 4.32
C ALA A 451 2.04 -5.33 5.73
N GLY A 452 1.25 -6.32 6.17
CA GLY A 452 1.47 -7.00 7.45
C GLY A 452 2.82 -7.71 7.55
N MET A 453 3.26 -8.37 6.48
CA MET A 453 4.55 -9.05 6.41
C MET A 453 5.69 -8.05 6.59
N LEU A 454 5.57 -6.88 5.96
CA LEU A 454 6.61 -5.88 6.02
C LEU A 454 6.65 -5.13 7.36
N LEU A 455 5.50 -4.82 7.95
CA LEU A 455 5.43 -4.25 9.30
C LEU A 455 6.15 -5.17 10.31
N CYS A 456 5.84 -6.47 10.30
CA CYS A 456 6.47 -7.43 11.19
C CYS A 456 7.99 -7.58 10.94
N ARG A 457 8.44 -7.37 9.70
CA ARG A 457 9.85 -7.48 9.31
C ARG A 457 10.67 -6.24 9.68
N LEU A 458 10.11 -5.04 9.48
CA LEU A 458 10.84 -3.77 9.62
C LEU A 458 10.78 -3.18 11.02
N THR A 459 9.70 -3.41 11.78
CA THR A 459 9.58 -2.81 13.14
C THR A 459 10.72 -3.26 14.06
N PRO A 460 11.07 -4.56 14.13
CA PRO A 460 12.11 -5.00 15.03
C PRO A 460 13.51 -4.37 14.83
N PRO A 461 14.09 -4.39 13.61
CA PRO A 461 15.39 -3.77 13.37
C PRO A 461 15.36 -2.25 13.50
N LEU A 462 14.22 -1.60 13.23
CA LEU A 462 14.04 -0.16 13.44
C LEU A 462 14.17 0.22 14.91
N CYS A 463 13.53 -0.56 15.77
CA CYS A 463 13.63 -0.38 17.23
C CYS A 463 15.05 -0.63 17.75
N LEU A 464 15.77 -1.64 17.22
CA LEU A 464 17.18 -1.87 17.56
C LEU A 464 18.07 -0.70 17.12
N ASN A 465 17.87 -0.21 15.90
CA ASN A 465 18.58 0.95 15.37
C ASN A 465 18.34 2.21 16.23
N PHE A 466 17.09 2.44 16.67
CA PHE A 466 16.77 3.53 17.59
C PHE A 466 17.45 3.39 18.97
N LEU A 467 17.51 2.17 19.53
CA LEU A 467 18.23 1.91 20.79
C LEU A 467 19.73 2.19 20.67
N GLY A 468 20.33 1.91 19.50
CA GLY A 468 21.70 2.29 19.17
C GLY A 468 21.91 3.81 19.19
N MET A 469 20.99 4.58 18.59
CA MET A 469 21.06 6.05 18.56
C MET A 469 21.00 6.72 19.95
N ILE A 470 20.30 6.13 20.92
CA ILE A 470 20.21 6.66 22.30
C ILE A 470 21.32 6.14 23.22
N HIS A 471 22.29 5.37 22.72
CA HIS A 471 23.39 4.79 23.51
C HIS A 471 22.92 3.86 24.64
N LEU A 472 21.76 3.21 24.51
CA LEU A 472 21.25 2.23 25.46
C LEU A 472 21.62 0.79 25.08
N ASP A 473 22.31 0.61 23.95
CA ASP A 473 22.83 -0.68 23.49
C ASP A 473 24.26 -0.91 24.02
N SER A 474 24.51 -2.08 24.59
CA SER A 474 25.77 -2.43 25.27
C SER A 474 26.96 -2.52 24.31
N HIS A 475 26.70 -2.65 23.01
CA HIS A 475 27.71 -2.61 21.95
C HIS A 475 28.58 -1.32 22.00
N ILE A 476 28.03 -0.22 22.52
CA ILE A 476 28.70 1.08 22.51
C ILE A 476 29.31 1.41 23.88
N ILE A 477 28.80 0.88 24.99
CA ILE A 477 29.33 1.13 26.34
C ILE A 477 29.82 -0.19 26.94
N GLN A 478 31.13 -0.42 26.98
CA GLN A 478 31.76 -1.61 27.58
C GLN A 478 31.61 -1.70 29.12
N ASN A 479 30.80 -0.83 29.73
CA ASN A 479 30.45 -0.95 31.13
C ASN A 479 29.18 -1.77 31.24
N HIS A 480 29.13 -2.70 32.20
CA HIS A 480 28.01 -3.57 32.54
C HIS A 480 26.74 -2.80 32.96
N ALA A 481 26.17 -1.98 32.08
CA ALA A 481 24.87 -1.36 32.26
C ALA A 481 23.79 -2.37 31.83
N LEU A 482 22.76 -2.52 32.65
CA LEU A 482 21.61 -3.37 32.31
C LEU A 482 20.99 -2.91 30.99
N GLU A 483 20.84 -3.84 30.06
CA GLU A 483 20.17 -3.60 28.79
C GLU A 483 18.64 -3.72 28.91
N THR A 484 17.95 -3.24 27.88
CA THR A 484 16.51 -3.45 27.73
C THR A 484 16.18 -4.93 27.57
N TYR A 485 14.99 -5.35 28.04
CA TYR A 485 14.54 -6.72 27.83
C TYR A 485 14.30 -7.00 26.33
N TYR A 486 13.96 -5.97 25.58
CA TYR A 486 13.85 -6.02 24.12
C TYR A 486 15.14 -6.50 23.45
N THR A 487 16.29 -5.88 23.77
CA THR A 487 17.60 -6.25 23.20
C THR A 487 17.96 -7.70 23.51
N GLN A 488 17.69 -8.15 24.75
CA GLN A 488 17.96 -9.53 25.18
C GLN A 488 17.18 -10.58 24.38
N VAL A 489 15.93 -10.29 24.00
CA VAL A 489 15.07 -11.23 23.25
C VAL A 489 15.35 -11.19 21.75
N MET A 490 15.55 -10.00 21.19
CA MET A 490 15.87 -9.82 19.76
C MET A 490 17.24 -10.37 19.39
N GLY A 491 18.12 -10.55 20.38
CA GLY A 491 19.43 -11.14 20.26
C GLY A 491 20.51 -10.09 20.03
N HIS A 492 21.63 -10.24 20.72
CA HIS A 492 22.82 -9.42 20.48
C HIS A 492 23.40 -9.76 19.10
N MET A 493 23.80 -8.74 18.33
CA MET A 493 24.55 -8.94 17.10
C MET A 493 25.97 -9.51 17.36
N ASP A 494 26.37 -9.62 18.63
CA ASP A 494 27.69 -9.98 19.16
C ASP A 494 28.21 -11.39 18.82
N VAL A 495 27.39 -12.28 18.24
CA VAL A 495 27.86 -13.64 17.93
C VAL A 495 28.95 -13.62 16.85
N ILE A 496 29.04 -12.56 16.05
CA ILE A 496 30.12 -12.34 15.07
C ILE A 496 30.59 -10.89 15.15
N SER A 497 31.52 -10.60 16.07
CA SER A 497 32.09 -9.25 16.31
C SER A 497 32.62 -8.57 15.03
N ILE A 498 33.23 -9.34 14.12
CA ILE A 498 33.73 -8.85 12.81
C ILE A 498 32.61 -8.22 11.97
N ILE A 499 31.41 -8.79 12.05
CA ILE A 499 30.25 -8.34 11.30
C ILE A 499 29.57 -7.17 12.03
N SER A 500 29.51 -7.22 13.37
CA SER A 500 28.91 -6.17 14.21
C SER A 500 29.66 -4.84 14.12
N ASP A 501 31.00 -4.86 14.18
CA ASP A 501 31.83 -3.64 14.09
C ASP A 501 31.76 -2.96 12.72
N GLY A 502 31.54 -3.74 11.65
CA GLY A 502 31.37 -3.22 10.30
C GLY A 502 29.96 -2.72 9.99
N PHE A 503 28.91 -3.20 10.67
CA PHE A 503 27.55 -2.70 10.45
C PHE A 503 27.31 -1.35 11.09
N ASN A 504 27.78 -1.23 12.33
CA ASN A 504 28.21 0.04 12.88
C ASN A 504 29.25 0.65 11.91
N ILE A 505 29.64 1.91 11.82
CA ILE A 505 30.43 2.45 10.69
C ILE A 505 29.70 2.39 9.31
N TYR A 506 29.54 1.25 8.63
CA TYR A 506 29.14 1.25 7.21
C TYR A 506 27.67 1.61 6.98
N PHE A 507 26.73 1.14 7.82
CA PHE A 507 25.30 1.38 7.55
C PHE A 507 24.90 2.85 7.69
N PRO A 508 25.37 3.63 8.68
CA PRO A 508 25.08 5.06 8.69
C PRO A 508 25.77 5.84 7.59
N MET A 509 26.99 5.44 7.19
CA MET A 509 27.66 6.04 6.04
C MET A 509 26.89 5.78 4.75
N LEU A 510 26.35 4.56 4.58
CA LEU A 510 25.45 4.22 3.48
C LEU A 510 24.15 5.04 3.55
N MET A 511 23.56 5.20 4.73
CA MET A 511 22.36 6.02 4.91
C MET A 511 22.60 7.48 4.52
N LEU A 512 23.73 8.06 4.95
CA LEU A 512 24.14 9.41 4.58
C LEU A 512 24.35 9.55 3.07
N LEU A 513 25.05 8.59 2.46
CA LEU A 513 25.26 8.55 1.01
C LEU A 513 23.93 8.52 0.26
N LEU A 514 22.99 7.69 0.71
CA LEU A 514 21.65 7.60 0.11
C LEU A 514 20.86 8.89 0.29
N CYS A 515 20.92 9.52 1.47
CA CYS A 515 20.29 10.83 1.70
C CYS A 515 20.86 11.92 0.77
N LEU A 516 22.18 11.96 0.59
CA LEU A 516 22.81 12.90 -0.33
C LEU A 516 22.43 12.61 -1.78
N ALA A 517 22.42 11.33 -2.17
CA ALA A 517 22.01 10.89 -3.51
C ALA A 517 20.56 11.25 -3.82
N THR A 518 19.63 11.09 -2.86
CA THR A 518 18.23 11.49 -3.01
C THR A 518 18.06 13.01 -3.00
N TYR A 519 18.81 13.72 -2.14
CA TYR A 519 18.79 15.18 -2.07
C TYR A 519 19.17 15.83 -3.40
N PHE A 520 20.31 15.42 -3.98
CA PHE A 520 20.80 15.92 -5.28
C PHE A 520 20.12 15.26 -6.49
N SER A 521 19.20 14.33 -6.24
CA SER A 521 18.47 13.56 -7.25
C SER A 521 19.45 12.88 -8.24
N VAL A 522 20.52 12.30 -7.70
CA VAL A 522 21.57 11.60 -8.46
C VAL A 522 20.98 10.39 -9.18
N GLY A 523 20.05 9.66 -8.56
CA GLY A 523 19.41 8.50 -9.17
C GLY A 523 18.71 8.82 -10.50
N SER A 524 17.95 9.91 -10.57
CA SER A 524 17.31 10.33 -11.82
C SER A 524 18.33 10.83 -12.87
N LYS A 525 19.40 11.49 -12.42
CA LYS A 525 20.50 11.94 -13.29
C LYS A 525 21.38 10.79 -13.80
N LEU A 526 21.47 9.68 -13.07
CA LEU A 526 22.24 8.51 -13.49
C LEU A 526 21.43 7.65 -14.45
N LEU A 527 20.11 7.50 -14.22
CA LEU A 527 19.20 6.90 -15.20
C LEU A 527 19.11 7.70 -16.50
N SER A 528 19.25 9.04 -16.45
CA SER A 528 19.29 9.87 -17.67
C SER A 528 20.49 9.55 -18.54
N ILE A 529 21.65 9.27 -17.93
CA ILE A 529 22.87 8.88 -18.64
C ILE A 529 22.74 7.48 -19.26
N VAL A 530 21.94 6.59 -18.65
CA VAL A 530 21.71 5.21 -19.12
C VAL A 530 20.61 5.14 -20.20
N GLY A 531 19.94 6.25 -20.53
CA GLY A 531 18.97 6.33 -21.64
C GLY A 531 17.53 6.01 -21.28
N PHE A 532 17.19 5.91 -19.99
CA PHE A 532 15.81 5.74 -19.53
C PHE A 532 15.15 7.10 -19.27
N HIS A 533 14.75 7.79 -20.35
CA HIS A 533 14.06 9.08 -20.27
C HIS A 533 12.65 9.01 -19.65
N GLN A 534 12.06 7.81 -19.49
CA GLN A 534 10.71 7.61 -18.96
C GLN A 534 10.55 7.92 -17.46
N PHE A 535 11.66 8.06 -16.72
CA PHE A 535 11.64 8.33 -15.27
C PHE A 535 12.12 9.73 -14.90
N LEU A 536 12.52 10.55 -15.86
CA LEU A 536 12.87 11.93 -15.60
C LEU A 536 11.63 12.82 -15.53
N THR A 537 11.65 13.61 -14.47
CA THR A 537 10.87 14.83 -14.37
C THR A 537 11.61 15.89 -15.20
N ASP A 538 11.84 15.64 -16.50
CA ASP A 538 12.37 16.66 -17.41
C ASP A 538 11.27 17.68 -17.66
N ASP A 539 11.56 18.97 -17.50
CA ASP A 539 10.57 20.04 -17.49
C ASP A 539 9.68 20.03 -18.76
N GLU A 540 10.18 19.54 -19.90
CA GLU A 540 9.45 19.46 -21.17
C GLU A 540 8.53 18.22 -21.27
N VAL A 541 9.06 17.01 -21.03
CA VAL A 541 8.26 15.77 -21.00
C VAL A 541 7.24 15.79 -19.85
N THR A 542 7.57 16.47 -18.75
CA THR A 542 6.62 16.68 -17.66
C THR A 542 5.51 17.65 -18.02
N THR A 543 5.79 18.70 -18.80
CA THR A 543 4.72 19.57 -19.30
C THR A 543 3.76 18.83 -20.22
N ASP A 544 4.26 17.98 -21.10
CA ASP A 544 3.41 17.17 -21.99
C ASP A 544 2.49 16.23 -21.20
N LEU A 545 3.06 15.49 -20.23
CA LEU A 545 2.28 14.60 -19.35
C LEU A 545 1.30 15.36 -18.45
N ILE A 546 1.64 16.59 -18.03
CA ILE A 546 0.72 17.46 -17.29
C ILE A 546 -0.44 17.89 -18.19
N ASP A 547 -0.17 18.26 -19.42
CA ASP A 547 -1.19 18.70 -20.38
C ASP A 547 -2.09 17.54 -20.82
N GLU A 548 -1.54 16.35 -21.03
CA GLU A 548 -2.31 15.11 -21.19
C GLU A 548 -3.22 14.87 -19.99
N GLY A 549 -2.70 15.02 -18.76
CA GLY A 549 -3.48 14.93 -17.52
C GLY A 549 -4.66 15.89 -17.46
N LYS A 550 -4.50 17.14 -17.96
CA LYS A 550 -5.58 18.13 -18.06
C LYS A 550 -6.65 17.72 -19.08
N VAL A 551 -6.24 17.16 -20.21
CA VAL A 551 -7.18 16.65 -21.23
C VAL A 551 -7.99 15.48 -20.67
N LEU A 552 -7.32 14.54 -19.99
CA LEU A 552 -7.95 13.37 -19.38
C LEU A 552 -8.99 13.75 -18.31
N ILE A 553 -8.65 14.67 -17.40
CA ILE A 553 -9.61 15.11 -16.37
C ILE A 553 -10.79 15.84 -17.01
N THR A 554 -10.57 16.64 -18.05
CA THR A 554 -11.63 17.35 -18.76
C THR A 554 -12.59 16.36 -19.41
N ARG A 555 -12.06 15.29 -20.02
CA ARG A 555 -12.85 14.20 -20.59
C ARG A 555 -13.68 13.48 -19.52
N GLU A 556 -13.08 13.17 -18.38
CA GLU A 556 -13.79 12.51 -17.27
C GLU A 556 -14.85 13.41 -16.63
N LYS A 557 -14.59 14.71 -16.45
CA LYS A 557 -15.60 15.68 -15.98
C LYS A 557 -16.81 15.74 -16.90
N ARG A 558 -16.59 15.84 -18.21
CA ARG A 558 -17.67 15.79 -19.21
C ARG A 558 -18.44 14.45 -19.18
N LYS A 559 -17.76 13.34 -18.89
CA LYS A 559 -18.41 12.04 -18.72
C LYS A 559 -19.30 12.00 -17.47
N ARG A 560 -18.81 12.50 -16.32
CA ARG A 560 -19.59 12.58 -15.07
C ARG A 560 -20.79 13.51 -15.21
N GLN A 561 -20.60 14.69 -15.81
CA GLN A 561 -21.68 15.63 -16.07
C GLN A 561 -22.79 15.01 -16.93
N ARG A 562 -22.44 14.31 -18.02
CA ARG A 562 -23.43 13.59 -18.85
C ARG A 562 -24.19 12.52 -18.09
N LEU A 563 -23.53 11.81 -17.17
CA LEU A 563 -24.18 10.80 -16.33
C LEU A 563 -25.17 11.45 -15.35
N GLU A 564 -24.79 12.55 -14.71
CA GLU A 564 -25.68 13.32 -13.81
C GLU A 564 -26.87 13.92 -14.57
N GLU A 565 -26.66 14.49 -15.76
CA GLU A 565 -27.74 14.99 -16.62
C GLU A 565 -28.69 13.87 -17.06
N THR A 566 -28.14 12.70 -17.41
CA THR A 566 -28.96 11.52 -17.78
C THR A 566 -29.79 11.04 -16.60
N GLN A 567 -29.20 10.94 -15.41
CA GLN A 567 -29.91 10.57 -14.18
C GLN A 567 -30.95 11.62 -13.78
N GLY A 568 -30.62 12.90 -13.91
CA GLY A 568 -31.54 14.02 -13.66
C GLY A 568 -32.76 13.96 -14.58
N ARG A 569 -32.55 13.73 -15.88
CA ARG A 569 -33.65 13.52 -16.85
C ARG A 569 -34.48 12.28 -16.52
N GLN A 570 -33.86 11.19 -16.08
CA GLN A 570 -34.59 9.99 -15.66
C GLN A 570 -35.45 10.23 -14.41
N ARG A 571 -34.92 10.96 -13.42
CA ARG A 571 -35.67 11.36 -12.22
C ARG A 571 -36.83 12.28 -12.59
N GLU A 572 -36.58 13.30 -13.39
CA GLU A 572 -37.62 14.23 -13.88
C GLU A 572 -38.71 13.48 -14.68
N PHE A 573 -38.31 12.53 -15.53
CA PHE A 573 -39.26 11.67 -16.24
C PHE A 573 -40.07 10.79 -15.27
N GLN A 574 -39.44 10.18 -14.27
CA GLN A 574 -40.14 9.41 -13.24
C GLN A 574 -41.07 10.29 -12.39
N GLU A 575 -40.70 11.52 -12.07
CA GLU A 575 -41.56 12.45 -11.32
C GLU A 575 -42.75 12.93 -12.16
N ARG A 576 -42.54 13.21 -13.46
CA ARG A 576 -43.60 13.64 -14.37
C ARG A 576 -44.57 12.54 -14.78
N PHE A 577 -44.10 11.30 -14.90
CA PHE A 577 -44.90 10.18 -15.44
C PHE A 577 -45.13 9.02 -14.45
N GLY A 578 -44.49 9.03 -13.27
CA GLY A 578 -44.54 7.94 -12.28
C GLY A 578 -45.70 7.99 -11.28
N THR A 579 -46.54 9.03 -11.31
CA THR A 579 -47.72 9.19 -10.43
C THR A 579 -49.03 8.81 -11.14
N GLY A 580 -49.05 7.68 -11.85
CA GLY A 580 -50.24 7.21 -12.58
C GLY A 580 -50.49 5.70 -12.63
N ALA A 581 -49.68 4.87 -11.96
CA ALA A 581 -49.83 3.41 -11.99
C ALA A 581 -49.94 2.82 -10.58
N GLY A 582 -50.95 3.26 -9.82
CA GLY A 582 -51.14 2.72 -8.48
C GLY A 582 -52.30 3.30 -7.70
N THR A 583 -53.53 3.26 -8.25
CA THR A 583 -54.79 3.06 -7.51
C THR A 583 -55.97 3.25 -8.46
N GLY A 584 -56.71 2.19 -8.78
CA GLY A 584 -57.98 2.33 -9.48
C GLY A 584 -58.49 1.08 -10.19
N SER A 585 -59.32 0.31 -9.48
CA SER A 585 -60.34 -0.59 -10.03
C SER A 585 -59.93 -2.02 -10.47
N THR A 586 -59.76 -2.89 -9.47
CA THR A 586 -60.32 -4.24 -9.54
C THR A 586 -61.84 -4.15 -9.41
N ALA A 587 -62.57 -4.23 -10.52
CA ALA A 587 -64.01 -4.46 -10.52
C ALA A 587 -64.44 -5.29 -11.74
N ASN A 588 -64.75 -6.56 -11.47
CA ASN A 588 -65.75 -7.43 -12.11
C ASN A 588 -66.07 -7.23 -13.60
N VAL A 589 -65.79 -8.26 -14.42
CA VAL A 589 -66.81 -8.87 -15.29
C VAL A 589 -66.57 -10.38 -15.41
N ARG A 590 -67.62 -11.14 -15.10
CA ARG A 590 -67.80 -12.58 -15.30
C ARG A 590 -68.60 -12.78 -16.60
N ASN A 591 -68.34 -13.89 -17.32
CA ASN A 591 -69.17 -14.60 -18.31
C ASN A 591 -68.65 -14.71 -19.75
N VAL A 592 -68.49 -15.97 -20.15
CA VAL A 592 -68.41 -16.63 -21.46
C VAL A 592 -69.83 -16.54 -22.13
N PRO A 593 -70.09 -16.57 -23.48
CA PRO A 593 -69.51 -17.51 -24.45
C PRO A 593 -69.33 -17.09 -25.94
N SER A 594 -68.73 -18.02 -26.67
CA SER A 594 -68.53 -18.21 -28.11
C SER A 594 -69.56 -17.62 -29.11
N SER A 595 -69.08 -17.09 -30.24
CA SER A 595 -69.68 -17.33 -31.57
C SER A 595 -68.73 -16.99 -32.74
N ARG A 596 -68.99 -17.66 -33.87
CA ARG A 596 -68.27 -17.69 -35.16
C ARG A 596 -68.30 -16.35 -35.93
N GLY A 597 -67.31 -16.16 -36.81
CA GLY A 597 -67.55 -15.71 -38.19
C GLY A 597 -66.76 -14.47 -38.67
N GLY A 598 -65.97 -14.66 -39.74
CA GLY A 598 -66.01 -13.81 -40.94
C GLY A 598 -65.26 -12.47 -40.96
N SER A 599 -64.21 -12.45 -41.81
CA SER A 599 -63.83 -11.42 -42.79
C SER A 599 -63.49 -9.98 -42.38
N ASP A 600 -62.27 -9.60 -42.79
CA ASP A 600 -61.80 -8.30 -43.31
C ASP A 600 -62.03 -7.00 -42.53
N SER A 601 -60.94 -6.42 -42.05
CA SER A 601 -60.29 -5.22 -42.66
C SER A 601 -59.63 -4.30 -41.62
N SER A 602 -58.42 -3.85 -41.97
CA SER A 602 -57.70 -2.68 -41.42
C SER A 602 -57.27 -2.71 -39.94
N SER A 603 -56.00 -3.05 -39.70
CA SER A 603 -55.28 -2.55 -38.51
C SER A 603 -53.82 -2.25 -38.86
N ARG A 604 -53.44 -0.99 -38.60
CA ARG A 604 -52.09 -0.45 -38.70
C ARG A 604 -51.13 -1.22 -37.77
N PRO A 605 -49.91 -1.59 -38.19
CA PRO A 605 -48.90 -2.06 -37.26
C PRO A 605 -48.40 -0.88 -36.41
N TYR A 606 -48.51 -1.04 -35.10
CA TYR A 606 -47.91 -0.20 -34.08
C TYR A 606 -46.38 -0.26 -34.22
N ASN A 607 -45.77 0.87 -34.58
CA ASN A 607 -44.39 0.95 -35.03
C ASN A 607 -43.44 1.03 -33.82
N SER A 608 -42.71 -0.04 -33.49
CA SER A 608 -41.66 -0.02 -32.45
C SER A 608 -40.38 0.72 -32.86
N HIS A 609 -40.40 1.36 -34.05
CA HIS A 609 -39.29 2.13 -34.58
C HIS A 609 -39.02 3.46 -33.85
N SER A 610 -39.99 4.03 -33.14
CA SER A 610 -39.83 5.36 -32.50
C SER A 610 -38.83 5.37 -31.34
N MET A 611 -38.49 4.20 -30.76
CA MET A 611 -37.54 4.12 -29.64
C MET A 611 -36.09 3.92 -30.13
N LYS A 612 -35.90 3.42 -31.36
CA LYS A 612 -34.57 3.25 -31.99
C LYS A 612 -34.11 4.49 -32.74
N THR A 613 -35.01 5.29 -33.32
CA THR A 613 -34.64 6.53 -34.03
C THR A 613 -34.07 7.59 -33.10
N ASN A 614 -34.61 7.73 -31.88
CA ASN A 614 -34.07 8.66 -30.88
C ASN A 614 -32.67 8.28 -30.35
N LEU A 615 -32.25 7.01 -30.52
CA LEU A 615 -30.90 6.55 -30.14
C LEU A 615 -29.87 6.74 -31.26
N LEU A 616 -30.32 6.81 -32.52
CA LEU A 616 -29.45 6.97 -33.69
C LEU A 616 -29.29 8.44 -34.10
N GLU A 617 -30.26 9.30 -33.80
CA GLU A 617 -30.19 10.74 -34.08
C GLU A 617 -29.26 11.51 -33.11
N ALA A 618 -28.82 10.87 -32.02
CA ALA A 618 -27.80 11.39 -31.10
C ALA A 618 -26.35 11.12 -31.55
N ALA A 619 -26.15 10.46 -32.70
CA ALA A 619 -24.85 10.25 -33.32
C ALA A 619 -24.72 11.14 -34.58
N ALA A 620 -24.41 12.41 -34.39
CA ALA A 620 -23.93 13.26 -35.50
C ALA A 620 -22.48 12.87 -35.88
N PRO A 621 -22.06 13.04 -37.16
CA PRO A 621 -20.77 12.59 -37.64
C PRO A 621 -19.65 13.47 -37.08
N ILE A 622 -18.52 12.84 -36.76
CA ILE A 622 -17.25 13.52 -36.50
C ILE A 622 -16.76 14.05 -37.86
N GLU A 623 -16.63 15.37 -37.99
CA GLU A 623 -15.90 16.00 -39.10
C GLU A 623 -14.48 15.44 -39.12
N GLY A 624 -14.15 14.74 -40.22
CA GLY A 624 -12.81 14.29 -40.51
C GLY A 624 -11.90 15.48 -40.80
N TYR A 625 -10.82 15.61 -40.05
CA TYR A 625 -9.67 16.38 -40.49
C TYR A 625 -9.05 15.67 -41.70
N HIS A 626 -9.17 16.29 -42.87
CA HIS A 626 -8.32 15.99 -44.01
C HIS A 626 -6.89 16.40 -43.67
N THR A 627 -6.03 15.43 -43.39
CA THR A 627 -4.59 15.59 -43.61
C THR A 627 -4.30 15.16 -45.05
N THR A 628 -3.86 16.13 -45.85
CA THR A 628 -3.33 15.94 -47.19
C THR A 628 -2.22 14.90 -47.20
N GLU A 629 -2.41 13.83 -47.98
CA GLU A 629 -1.36 12.91 -48.37
C GLU A 629 -0.39 13.64 -49.30
N ASP A 630 0.82 13.95 -48.81
CA ASP A 630 1.98 14.12 -49.67
C ASP A 630 2.64 12.76 -49.86
N THR A 631 2.62 12.30 -51.10
CA THR A 631 3.28 11.10 -51.59
C THR A 631 4.79 11.34 -51.64
N SER A 632 5.53 10.78 -50.68
CA SER A 632 6.97 10.54 -50.84
C SER A 632 7.32 9.13 -50.37
N THR A 633 7.61 8.29 -51.36
CA THR A 633 8.11 6.93 -51.25
C THR A 633 9.49 6.93 -50.58
N GLU A 634 9.58 6.58 -49.30
CA GLU A 634 10.85 6.23 -48.65
C GLU A 634 10.87 4.74 -48.27
N VAL A 635 11.83 4.04 -48.87
CA VAL A 635 12.18 2.64 -48.63
C VAL A 635 12.70 2.49 -47.20
N ARG A 636 12.01 1.70 -46.37
CA ARG A 636 12.46 1.37 -45.01
C ARG A 636 13.48 0.23 -45.01
N ASP A 637 14.69 0.54 -44.54
CA ASP A 637 15.78 -0.38 -44.26
C ASP A 637 15.45 -1.31 -43.06
N PRO A 638 15.64 -2.63 -43.15
CA PRO A 638 15.21 -3.60 -42.13
C PRO A 638 16.20 -3.78 -40.95
N MET A 639 17.08 -2.82 -40.67
CA MET A 639 18.25 -3.06 -39.81
C MET A 639 18.32 -2.19 -38.54
N ARG A 640 17.19 -1.66 -38.05
CA ARG A 640 17.17 -0.74 -36.89
C ARG A 640 16.07 -0.95 -35.84
N ASP A 641 15.51 -2.16 -35.74
CA ASP A 641 14.66 -2.53 -34.60
C ASP A 641 15.44 -3.40 -33.61
N PRO A 642 15.53 -3.04 -32.31
CA PRO A 642 16.10 -3.92 -31.31
C PRO A 642 15.15 -5.10 -31.03
N PRO A 643 15.68 -6.31 -30.75
CA PRO A 643 14.86 -7.49 -30.58
C PRO A 643 13.99 -7.38 -29.33
N ARG A 644 12.68 -7.58 -29.51
CA ARG A 644 11.71 -7.80 -28.44
C ARG A 644 11.80 -9.26 -27.96
N GLY A 645 11.76 -9.47 -26.64
CA GLY A 645 11.48 -10.81 -26.05
C GLY A 645 12.60 -11.42 -25.19
N ILE A 646 12.97 -10.81 -24.06
CA ILE A 646 13.83 -11.46 -23.05
C ILE A 646 13.26 -11.41 -21.61
N PHE A 647 12.16 -10.69 -21.32
CA PHE A 647 11.65 -10.54 -19.95
C PHE A 647 10.16 -10.80 -19.74
N ASP A 648 9.47 -11.49 -20.64
CA ASP A 648 8.05 -11.83 -20.45
C ASP A 648 7.79 -12.98 -19.45
N ASP A 649 8.83 -13.58 -18.86
CA ASP A 649 8.72 -14.69 -17.89
C ASP A 649 9.50 -14.46 -16.58
N ILE A 650 9.30 -13.31 -15.91
CA ILE A 650 9.65 -13.13 -14.47
C ILE A 650 8.52 -12.48 -13.69
#